data_AF-A0A7J7CTI2-F1
#
_entry.id   AF-A0A7J7CTI2-F1
#
_cell.length_a   1.000
_cell.length_b   1.000
_cell.length_c   1.000
_cell.angle_alpha   90.00
_cell.angle_beta   90.00
_cell.angle_gamma   90.00
#
_symmetry.space_group_name_H-M   'P 1'
#
loop_
_entity.id
_entity.type
_entity.pdbx_description
1 polymer ?
#
loop_
_entity_poly.entity_id
_entity_poly.type
_entity_poly.pdbx_seq_one_letter_code
_entity_poly.pdbx_strand_id
1 'polypeptide(L)'
;MYVAQVETAATVEHQPVEDPPSMKFAWTIENFSRLNTKKHYSDTFVVSGYKWRVLIFPKGNNVDHLSMYLDVADSATLPYGWSRYAQFSLAIVNQIHNKYSIRKDTQHQFNARESDWGFTSFMALSDLYDPSRGYLVNDTVVVEAEVAVRKIMDYWAYDSKKETGFVGLKNQGATCYMNSLLQTLYYIPYFRKDARKGVLFIDFPPVLQLQLKRFEYDFMRDTMVKINDRYEFPLQLDLDRENGKYLSPDADRSVRNLYTLHSVLVHSGGVHGGHYYAFIRPTLSDQWFKFDDERVTKEDIKRALEEQYGGEEELPQTNPGFNNTPFKFTKYSNAYMLVYIRESDKDNIICNVDEKDIAEHLRIRLKKVQEEKADRKRYKAQAHLFTMIRVARDEDLMEQIGRDIYFDLVDHEKVRSFRIQKQTPFNLFKEEVAKEFGIPVQLQRFWIWAKRQNHTYRPNRPLTHEEEAQSVGQLREVTNKAHSAELKLFLEVELGDLRPIPPPDKTKEDILLFFKLYDPEKEELRYVGRLFVKSTGKPIEILSKLNQMAGFAPDEEIELYEEIKFEPTVMCEHIDKKTSFRLCQIEDGDIICFQKLTPLESETEFRYPDVPSFLEYVHNRQMVHFRSLDKPKEDDFSLELSKLHTYDDVVERVARHIGLDDPSKIRLTAHNCYSQQPKPQSIRYRSLEHLSDMLVHYNQSSDILYYEVLDIPLPELQGLKTLKVVFHHATKDEVVIHNIRLPKQSTVGDVINELKTKVELSHPNAELRLLEVFYHKIYKIFPLNEKIENINDQYWTLRAEEIPEEEKNIGPHDRLIHVYHFTKDSAQNQMQAQNFGEPFFMVVHETETLADVKLRIQKKLQVADEEFSKWKFAFMSLGRPEYLQDSDVVFTRFQRKDVYGAWEQYLGLEHSDNAPKRAYAVNQNRHTYEKPVKIYN
;
A
#
# COMPACT_ATOMS: atom_id res chain seq x y z
N MET A 1 52.24 40.59 21.78
CA MET A 1 52.38 39.85 23.06
C MET A 1 51.38 40.42 24.04
N TYR A 2 50.49 39.61 24.60
CA TYR A 2 49.88 39.82 25.92
C TYR A 2 49.44 38.43 26.40
N VAL A 3 50.00 37.97 27.52
CA VAL A 3 49.62 36.71 28.16
C VAL A 3 48.64 37.08 29.28
N ALA A 4 47.46 36.46 29.28
CA ALA A 4 46.48 36.56 30.35
C ALA A 4 46.28 35.18 30.99
N GLN A 5 46.07 35.15 32.30
CA GLN A 5 46.21 33.95 33.14
C GLN A 5 45.05 32.95 32.97
N VAL A 6 45.34 31.70 33.34
CA VAL A 6 44.33 30.66 33.56
C VAL A 6 43.69 30.91 34.91
N GLU A 7 42.39 31.22 34.94
CA GLU A 7 41.58 31.14 36.17
C GLU A 7 40.93 29.78 36.28
N THR A 8 41.02 29.20 37.48
CA THR A 8 40.44 27.90 37.84
C THR A 8 38.92 28.01 37.99
N ALA A 9 38.17 27.12 37.32
CA ALA A 9 36.73 27.06 37.45
C ALA A 9 36.30 26.66 38.88
N ALA A 10 35.48 27.48 39.52
CA ALA A 10 34.81 27.12 40.76
C ALA A 10 33.57 26.27 40.47
N THR A 11 33.45 25.14 41.16
CA THR A 11 32.25 24.30 41.15
C THR A 11 31.11 24.97 41.91
N VAL A 12 29.92 25.00 41.31
CA VAL A 12 28.67 25.42 41.97
C VAL A 12 27.76 24.19 42.06
N GLU A 13 27.28 23.89 43.26
CA GLU A 13 26.44 22.73 43.56
C GLU A 13 25.00 22.93 43.05
N HIS A 14 24.40 21.90 42.46
CA HIS A 14 22.98 21.91 42.08
C HIS A 14 22.08 21.70 43.30
N GLN A 15 21.10 22.58 43.50
CA GLN A 15 19.98 22.33 44.41
C GLN A 15 18.98 21.33 43.79
N PRO A 16 18.33 20.46 44.59
CA PRO A 16 17.33 19.51 44.11
C PRO A 16 16.02 20.19 43.72
N VAL A 17 15.31 19.58 42.77
CA VAL A 17 14.00 20.04 42.27
C VAL A 17 12.88 19.54 43.19
N GLU A 18 12.00 20.42 43.67
CA GLU A 18 10.83 20.05 44.48
C GLU A 18 9.72 19.40 43.64
N ASP A 19 9.00 18.43 44.24
CA ASP A 19 7.82 17.80 43.64
C ASP A 19 6.63 18.79 43.51
N PRO A 20 5.80 18.66 42.46
CA PRO A 20 4.64 19.54 42.27
C PRO A 20 3.57 19.28 43.34
N PRO A 21 2.98 20.33 43.94
CA PRO A 21 2.04 20.16 45.05
C PRO A 21 0.76 19.43 44.61
N SER A 22 0.53 18.25 45.20
CA SER A 22 -0.71 17.50 45.12
C SER A 22 -1.67 17.88 46.25
N MET A 23 -2.98 17.66 46.05
CA MET A 23 -3.98 17.78 47.09
C MET A 23 -4.96 16.62 47.05
N LYS A 24 -5.27 16.09 48.24
CA LYS A 24 -6.29 15.06 48.45
C LYS A 24 -7.59 15.69 48.93
N PHE A 25 -8.69 15.35 48.27
CA PHE A 25 -10.06 15.75 48.56
C PHE A 25 -10.89 14.49 48.88
N ALA A 26 -11.77 14.57 49.87
CA ALA A 26 -12.66 13.48 50.26
C ALA A 26 -14.11 13.99 50.28
N TRP A 27 -15.03 13.19 49.77
CA TRP A 27 -16.45 13.52 49.63
C TRP A 27 -17.31 12.38 50.15
N THR A 28 -18.01 12.63 51.25
CA THR A 28 -18.98 11.71 51.85
C THR A 28 -20.36 11.99 51.28
N ILE A 29 -21.04 10.94 50.82
CA ILE A 29 -22.35 11.01 50.18
C ILE A 29 -23.33 10.16 50.99
N GLU A 30 -24.15 10.82 51.81
CA GLU A 30 -25.18 10.18 52.63
C GLU A 30 -26.47 9.91 51.82
N ASN A 31 -27.28 8.95 52.27
CA ASN A 31 -28.53 8.52 51.63
C ASN A 31 -28.34 8.10 50.15
N PHE A 32 -27.21 7.47 49.83
CA PHE A 32 -26.75 7.21 48.46
C PHE A 32 -27.77 6.40 47.64
N SER A 33 -28.42 5.39 48.25
CA SER A 33 -29.46 4.57 47.62
C SER A 33 -30.67 5.37 47.12
N ARG A 34 -30.90 6.57 47.67
CA ARG A 34 -32.02 7.45 47.35
C ARG A 34 -31.69 8.48 46.25
N LEU A 35 -30.44 8.53 45.77
CA LEU A 35 -30.02 9.44 44.70
C LEU A 35 -30.66 9.04 43.36
N ASN A 36 -31.68 9.78 42.95
CA ASN A 36 -32.40 9.60 41.68
C ASN A 36 -31.92 10.55 40.56
N THR A 37 -30.85 11.32 40.79
CA THR A 37 -30.28 12.23 39.78
C THR A 37 -29.38 11.49 38.79
N LYS A 38 -29.41 11.90 37.51
CA LYS A 38 -28.55 11.32 36.46
C LYS A 38 -27.06 11.65 36.66
N LYS A 39 -26.77 12.85 37.17
CA LYS A 39 -25.44 13.35 37.52
C LYS A 39 -25.48 13.91 38.93
N HIS A 40 -24.40 13.77 39.69
CA HIS A 40 -24.22 14.40 41.01
C HIS A 40 -22.77 14.91 41.13
N TYR A 41 -22.59 16.09 41.71
CA TYR A 41 -21.29 16.77 41.80
C TYR A 41 -20.91 16.98 43.26
N SER A 42 -19.62 16.92 43.57
CA SER A 42 -19.06 17.36 44.85
C SER A 42 -19.01 18.89 44.94
N ASP A 43 -18.70 19.37 46.13
CA ASP A 43 -18.18 20.73 46.32
C ASP A 43 -16.90 20.97 45.50
N THR A 44 -16.62 22.25 45.23
CA THR A 44 -15.44 22.67 44.46
C THR A 44 -14.23 22.85 45.38
N PHE A 45 -13.09 22.28 44.99
CA PHE A 45 -11.81 22.40 45.67
C PHE A 45 -10.75 23.02 44.75
N VAL A 46 -9.68 23.58 45.30
CA VAL A 46 -8.66 24.33 44.55
C VAL A 46 -7.29 23.65 44.64
N VAL A 47 -6.66 23.40 43.49
CA VAL A 47 -5.31 22.80 43.39
C VAL A 47 -4.47 23.60 42.42
N SER A 48 -3.30 24.05 42.85
CA SER A 48 -2.39 24.94 42.08
C SER A 48 -3.09 26.18 41.48
N GLY A 49 -4.05 26.75 42.19
CA GLY A 49 -4.81 27.94 41.77
C GLY A 49 -6.00 27.65 40.84
N TYR A 50 -6.28 26.39 40.53
CA TYR A 50 -7.36 25.96 39.62
C TYR A 50 -8.49 25.26 40.35
N LYS A 51 -9.73 25.49 39.91
CA LYS A 51 -10.96 24.93 40.53
C LYS A 51 -11.32 23.58 39.92
N TRP A 52 -11.56 22.60 40.78
CA TRP A 52 -11.88 21.21 40.45
C TRP A 52 -13.09 20.72 41.26
N ARG A 53 -13.82 19.74 40.75
CA ARG A 53 -14.86 18.99 41.48
C ARG A 53 -14.94 17.55 40.99
N VAL A 54 -15.53 16.66 41.77
CA VAL A 54 -15.83 15.29 41.34
C VAL A 54 -17.25 15.24 40.76
N LEU A 55 -17.42 14.52 39.66
CA LEU A 55 -18.71 14.20 39.03
C LEU A 55 -18.93 12.69 39.10
N ILE A 56 -20.08 12.25 39.62
CA ILE A 56 -20.53 10.85 39.56
C ILE A 56 -21.87 10.70 38.83
N PHE A 57 -22.09 9.48 38.33
CA PHE A 57 -23.38 8.99 37.86
C PHE A 57 -23.76 7.80 38.77
N PRO A 58 -24.56 8.00 39.84
CA PRO A 58 -24.80 6.98 40.87
C PRO A 58 -25.40 5.66 40.35
N LYS A 59 -26.18 5.73 39.27
CA LYS A 59 -26.78 4.58 38.56
C LYS A 59 -26.14 4.32 37.19
N GLY A 60 -24.95 4.90 36.96
CA GLY A 60 -24.14 4.75 35.76
C GLY A 60 -24.49 5.66 34.58
N ASN A 61 -23.50 5.85 33.71
CA ASN A 61 -23.61 6.64 32.48
C ASN A 61 -23.84 5.70 31.27
N ASN A 62 -25.08 5.24 31.11
CA ASN A 62 -25.49 4.22 30.11
C ASN A 62 -24.81 2.84 30.29
N VAL A 63 -24.38 2.51 31.51
CA VAL A 63 -23.75 1.23 31.91
C VAL A 63 -24.16 0.85 33.33
N ASP A 64 -24.16 -0.45 33.68
CA ASP A 64 -24.54 -0.94 35.03
C ASP A 64 -23.41 -0.80 36.08
N HIS A 65 -22.66 0.30 36.00
CA HIS A 65 -21.51 0.60 36.84
C HIS A 65 -21.61 2.04 37.36
N LEU A 66 -21.16 2.29 38.58
CA LEU A 66 -20.88 3.65 39.04
C LEU A 66 -19.85 4.28 38.07
N SER A 67 -20.17 5.44 37.51
CA SER A 67 -19.24 6.24 36.69
C SER A 67 -18.73 7.42 37.51
N MET A 68 -17.44 7.74 37.41
CA MET A 68 -16.80 8.79 38.22
C MET A 68 -15.70 9.52 37.46
N TYR A 69 -15.71 10.86 37.53
CA TYR A 69 -14.87 11.77 36.76
C TYR A 69 -14.38 12.93 37.63
N LEU A 70 -13.20 13.47 37.30
CA LEU A 70 -12.75 14.78 37.76
C LEU A 70 -13.18 15.83 36.73
N ASP A 71 -13.74 16.96 37.16
CA ASP A 71 -14.26 18.01 36.30
C ASP A 71 -13.68 19.39 36.70
N VAL A 72 -13.39 20.22 35.69
CA VAL A 72 -12.98 21.60 35.87
C VAL A 72 -14.20 22.47 36.16
N ALA A 73 -14.41 22.78 37.44
CA ALA A 73 -15.64 23.39 37.94
C ALA A 73 -15.94 24.78 37.36
N ASP A 74 -14.92 25.51 36.91
CA ASP A 74 -15.03 26.84 36.29
C ASP A 74 -14.91 26.84 34.75
N SER A 75 -14.87 25.67 34.11
CA SER A 75 -14.59 25.45 32.68
C SER A 75 -15.36 26.36 31.72
N ALA A 76 -16.65 26.58 31.97
CA ALA A 76 -17.53 27.43 31.17
C ALA A 76 -17.20 28.94 31.25
N THR A 77 -16.36 29.36 32.18
CA THR A 77 -15.94 30.76 32.40
C THR A 77 -14.47 31.04 32.10
N LEU A 78 -13.72 30.03 31.66
CA LEU A 78 -12.30 30.15 31.34
C LEU A 78 -12.06 30.70 29.92
N PRO A 79 -10.97 31.46 29.71
CA PRO A 79 -10.67 32.07 28.41
C PRO A 79 -10.41 31.03 27.33
N TYR A 80 -10.75 31.37 26.08
CA TYR A 80 -10.56 30.50 24.93
C TYR A 80 -9.10 30.02 24.78
N GLY A 81 -8.92 28.72 24.55
CA GLY A 81 -7.59 28.09 24.47
C GLY A 81 -6.97 27.68 25.81
N TRP A 82 -7.69 27.78 26.93
CA TRP A 82 -7.19 27.26 28.21
C TRP A 82 -6.90 25.75 28.13
N SER A 83 -5.81 25.32 28.77
CA SER A 83 -5.60 23.91 29.11
C SER A 83 -4.93 23.76 30.46
N ARG A 84 -5.23 22.66 31.17
CA ARG A 84 -4.67 22.32 32.49
C ARG A 84 -4.24 20.85 32.47
N TYR A 85 -2.94 20.59 32.58
CA TYR A 85 -2.44 19.22 32.69
C TYR A 85 -2.48 18.77 34.16
N ALA A 86 -3.31 17.77 34.47
CA ALA A 86 -3.40 17.20 35.80
C ALA A 86 -3.22 15.69 35.76
N GLN A 87 -2.38 15.19 36.66
CA GLN A 87 -2.31 13.79 37.04
C GLN A 87 -3.20 13.62 38.28
N PHE A 88 -4.12 12.66 38.26
CA PHE A 88 -5.08 12.48 39.35
C PHE A 88 -5.53 11.04 39.54
N SER A 89 -6.01 10.75 40.74
CA SER A 89 -6.64 9.47 41.07
C SER A 89 -8.02 9.68 41.66
N LEU A 90 -8.91 8.73 41.41
CA LEU A 90 -10.26 8.69 41.95
C LEU A 90 -10.47 7.35 42.64
N ALA A 91 -11.09 7.35 43.82
CA ALA A 91 -11.27 6.15 44.63
C ALA A 91 -12.64 6.08 45.31
N ILE A 92 -13.14 4.85 45.49
CA ILE A 92 -14.24 4.53 46.42
C ILE A 92 -13.62 3.83 47.62
N VAL A 93 -13.78 4.42 48.81
CA VAL A 93 -13.19 3.92 50.05
C VAL A 93 -13.98 2.72 50.56
N ASN A 94 -13.27 1.66 50.90
CA ASN A 94 -13.83 0.53 51.63
C ASN A 94 -13.88 0.88 53.13
N GLN A 95 -15.09 1.09 53.64
CA GLN A 95 -15.34 1.62 54.98
C GLN A 95 -15.18 0.55 56.08
N ILE A 96 -15.05 -0.73 55.72
CA ILE A 96 -14.77 -1.84 56.65
C ILE A 96 -13.27 -2.17 56.65
N HIS A 97 -12.65 -2.19 55.47
CA HIS A 97 -11.26 -2.63 55.27
C HIS A 97 -10.56 -1.76 54.21
N ASN A 98 -9.97 -0.63 54.64
CA ASN A 98 -9.38 0.38 53.73
C ASN A 98 -8.37 -0.16 52.70
N LYS A 99 -7.68 -1.29 52.97
CA LYS A 99 -6.79 -1.95 51.99
C LYS A 99 -7.50 -2.48 50.74
N TYR A 100 -8.83 -2.59 50.75
CA TYR A 100 -9.66 -2.99 49.61
C TYR A 100 -10.35 -1.79 48.95
N SER A 101 -10.02 -0.54 49.32
CA SER A 101 -10.49 0.65 48.62
C SER A 101 -10.11 0.60 47.14
N ILE A 102 -11.08 0.76 46.23
CA ILE A 102 -10.81 0.70 44.79
C ILE A 102 -10.40 2.10 44.32
N ARG A 103 -9.15 2.24 43.90
CA ARG A 103 -8.58 3.45 43.30
C ARG A 103 -8.23 3.22 41.83
N LYS A 104 -8.39 4.25 41.00
CA LYS A 104 -7.91 4.28 39.61
C LYS A 104 -7.21 5.61 39.33
N ASP A 105 -6.00 5.52 38.81
CA ASP A 105 -5.12 6.63 38.48
C ASP A 105 -5.19 6.95 36.98
N THR A 106 -5.10 8.23 36.64
CA THR A 106 -5.05 8.69 35.25
C THR A 106 -4.39 10.07 35.16
N GLN A 107 -4.21 10.57 33.94
CA GLN A 107 -3.70 11.91 33.67
C GLN A 107 -4.39 12.44 32.42
N HIS A 108 -4.66 13.74 32.39
CA HIS A 108 -5.38 14.35 31.27
C HIS A 108 -5.01 15.84 31.11
N GLN A 109 -5.09 16.32 29.87
CA GLN A 109 -4.97 17.73 29.53
C GLN A 109 -6.36 18.33 29.37
N PHE A 110 -6.97 18.67 30.50
CA PHE A 110 -8.28 19.29 30.56
C PHE A 110 -8.32 20.57 29.73
N ASN A 111 -9.39 20.74 28.98
CA ASN A 111 -9.57 21.84 28.03
C ASN A 111 -11.06 22.15 27.82
N ALA A 112 -11.39 23.12 26.97
CA ALA A 112 -12.77 23.55 26.75
C ALA A 112 -13.69 22.50 26.07
N ARG A 113 -13.16 21.43 25.47
CA ARG A 113 -13.92 20.30 24.92
C ARG A 113 -13.99 19.13 25.89
N GLU A 114 -12.89 18.88 26.59
CA GLU A 114 -12.72 17.80 27.58
C GLU A 114 -12.52 18.44 28.96
N SER A 115 -13.61 19.01 29.50
CA SER A 115 -13.60 19.66 30.82
C SER A 115 -13.67 18.66 31.97
N ASP A 116 -14.18 17.45 31.71
CA ASP A 116 -14.19 16.32 32.63
C ASP A 116 -13.52 15.07 32.04
N TRP A 117 -12.86 14.29 32.89
CA TRP A 117 -12.17 13.05 32.52
C TRP A 117 -12.18 12.04 33.66
N GLY A 118 -12.25 10.75 33.34
CA GLY A 118 -12.38 9.68 34.33
C GLY A 118 -12.86 8.36 33.75
N PHE A 119 -13.74 7.68 34.48
CA PHE A 119 -14.05 6.26 34.26
C PHE A 119 -15.56 6.02 34.16
N THR A 120 -16.03 5.65 32.97
CA THR A 120 -17.43 5.25 32.72
C THR A 120 -17.82 4.01 33.52
N SER A 121 -16.91 3.03 33.61
CA SER A 121 -17.07 1.82 34.43
C SER A 121 -16.09 1.86 35.60
N PHE A 122 -16.40 2.61 36.65
CA PHE A 122 -15.53 2.70 37.83
C PHE A 122 -15.66 1.43 38.70
N MET A 123 -16.87 1.12 39.16
CA MET A 123 -17.19 -0.04 40.01
C MET A 123 -18.56 -0.59 39.59
N ALA A 124 -18.72 -1.92 39.51
CA ALA A 124 -20.01 -2.54 39.21
C ALA A 124 -21.03 -2.23 40.31
N LEU A 125 -22.28 -1.92 39.95
CA LEU A 125 -23.30 -1.57 40.95
C LEU A 125 -23.61 -2.75 41.88
N SER A 126 -23.54 -3.99 41.38
CA SER A 126 -23.63 -5.21 42.20
C SER A 126 -22.64 -5.23 43.36
N ASP A 127 -21.43 -4.75 43.11
CA ASP A 127 -20.30 -4.82 44.06
C ASP A 127 -20.34 -3.63 45.04
N LEU A 128 -20.89 -2.50 44.61
CA LEU A 128 -21.10 -1.30 45.44
C LEU A 128 -22.22 -1.52 46.47
N TYR A 129 -23.32 -2.15 46.06
CA TYR A 129 -24.51 -2.38 46.90
C TYR A 129 -24.43 -3.67 47.75
N ASP A 130 -23.42 -4.52 47.57
CA ASP A 130 -23.19 -5.72 48.37
C ASP A 130 -22.73 -5.34 49.80
N PRO A 131 -23.54 -5.58 50.86
CA PRO A 131 -23.20 -5.18 52.22
C PRO A 131 -21.96 -5.91 52.77
N SER A 132 -21.60 -7.08 52.22
CA SER A 132 -20.41 -7.83 52.63
C SER A 132 -19.10 -7.20 52.15
N ARG A 133 -19.16 -6.33 51.13
CA ARG A 133 -17.99 -5.70 50.51
C ARG A 133 -17.60 -4.36 51.12
N GLY A 134 -18.49 -3.70 51.85
CA GLY A 134 -18.14 -2.53 52.68
C GLY A 134 -17.90 -1.20 51.95
N TYR A 135 -18.36 -1.04 50.71
CA TYR A 135 -18.27 0.24 49.98
C TYR A 135 -19.44 1.18 50.27
N LEU A 136 -20.66 0.63 50.44
CA LEU A 136 -21.85 1.32 50.94
C LEU A 136 -22.13 0.86 52.38
N VAL A 137 -21.96 1.75 53.35
CA VAL A 137 -22.18 1.45 54.78
C VAL A 137 -23.09 2.53 55.35
N ASN A 138 -24.13 2.16 56.11
CA ASN A 138 -25.15 3.09 56.63
C ASN A 138 -25.72 4.02 55.54
N ASP A 139 -26.03 3.47 54.37
CA ASP A 139 -26.45 4.19 53.15
C ASP A 139 -25.54 5.36 52.75
N THR A 140 -24.25 5.25 53.06
CA THR A 140 -23.23 6.29 52.83
C THR A 140 -22.08 5.74 52.00
N VAL A 141 -21.60 6.52 51.03
CA VAL A 141 -20.42 6.22 50.19
C VAL A 141 -19.37 7.30 50.41
N VAL A 142 -18.09 6.92 50.52
CA VAL A 142 -16.97 7.86 50.62
C VAL A 142 -16.12 7.78 49.35
N VAL A 143 -16.03 8.91 48.66
CA VAL A 143 -15.21 9.13 47.47
C VAL A 143 -13.93 9.87 47.87
N GLU A 144 -12.79 9.48 47.31
CA GLU A 144 -11.56 10.30 47.37
C GLU A 144 -11.11 10.70 45.96
N ALA A 145 -10.63 11.93 45.83
CA ALA A 145 -9.93 12.42 44.65
C ALA A 145 -8.58 12.99 45.06
N GLU A 146 -7.51 12.62 44.38
CA GLU A 146 -6.17 13.16 44.63
C GLU A 146 -5.64 13.75 43.33
N VAL A 147 -5.32 15.05 43.34
CA VAL A 147 -5.03 15.82 42.12
C VAL A 147 -3.68 16.51 42.26
N ALA A 148 -2.82 16.34 41.26
CA ALA A 148 -1.55 17.03 41.11
C ALA A 148 -1.53 17.74 39.75
N VAL A 149 -1.53 19.07 39.75
CA VAL A 149 -1.46 19.86 38.52
C VAL A 149 0.00 20.17 38.22
N ARG A 150 0.51 19.69 37.08
CA ARG A 150 1.88 20.02 36.66
C ARG A 150 1.87 21.37 35.97
N LYS A 151 2.68 22.31 36.45
CA LYS A 151 3.10 23.45 35.62
C LYS A 151 3.89 22.88 34.44
N ILE A 152 3.38 23.06 33.23
CA ILE A 152 4.19 22.89 32.02
C ILE A 152 5.32 23.92 32.12
N MET A 153 6.58 23.46 32.04
CA MET A 153 7.72 24.38 32.03
C MET A 153 7.60 25.29 30.80
N ASP A 154 7.48 26.59 31.05
CA ASP A 154 7.56 27.57 29.98
C ASP A 154 9.04 27.73 29.58
N TYR A 155 9.46 26.94 28.57
CA TYR A 155 10.82 26.93 28.04
C TYR A 155 11.31 28.32 27.57
N TRP A 156 10.42 29.30 27.40
CA TRP A 156 10.80 30.67 27.08
C TRP A 156 11.46 31.41 28.26
N ALA A 157 11.23 30.97 29.51
CA ALA A 157 11.69 31.60 30.74
C ALA A 157 12.93 30.94 31.40
N TYR A 158 13.48 29.86 30.84
CA TYR A 158 14.64 29.16 31.41
C TYR A 158 15.99 29.86 31.07
N ASP A 159 16.75 30.24 32.09
CA ASP A 159 18.07 30.90 31.95
C ASP A 159 19.23 29.91 32.13
N SER A 160 19.62 29.26 31.03
CA SER A 160 20.76 28.34 30.97
C SER A 160 22.06 28.91 31.52
N LYS A 161 22.29 30.23 31.42
CA LYS A 161 23.55 30.85 31.85
C LYS A 161 23.62 30.94 33.37
N LYS A 162 22.48 31.23 34.02
CA LYS A 162 22.33 31.23 35.47
C LYS A 162 22.47 29.83 36.07
N GLU A 163 21.87 28.82 35.43
CA GLU A 163 21.76 27.46 35.99
C GLU A 163 22.95 26.53 35.67
N THR A 164 23.78 26.84 34.65
CA THR A 164 24.88 25.93 34.22
C THR A 164 26.24 26.62 34.00
N GLY A 165 26.32 27.95 34.06
CA GLY A 165 27.52 28.71 33.71
C GLY A 165 27.86 28.77 32.20
N PHE A 166 27.23 27.94 31.37
CA PHE A 166 27.42 27.91 29.92
C PHE A 166 26.25 28.56 29.16
N VAL A 167 26.55 29.15 28.00
CA VAL A 167 25.52 29.70 27.10
C VAL A 167 25.11 28.62 26.09
N GLY A 168 23.91 28.06 26.25
CA GLY A 168 23.31 27.13 25.31
C GLY A 168 22.87 27.78 23.99
N LEU A 169 22.82 27.00 22.91
CA LEU A 169 22.37 27.46 21.59
C LEU A 169 20.84 27.58 21.52
N LYS A 170 20.29 28.79 21.70
CA LYS A 170 18.84 29.05 21.55
C LYS A 170 18.44 29.10 20.08
N ASN A 171 17.69 28.09 19.62
CA ASN A 171 17.19 28.00 18.24
C ASN A 171 15.92 28.86 18.07
N GLN A 172 16.01 29.96 17.31
CA GLN A 172 14.86 30.84 17.03
C GLN A 172 14.08 30.46 15.75
N GLY A 173 14.41 29.33 15.10
CA GLY A 173 13.66 28.78 13.95
C GLY A 173 14.52 28.43 12.73
N ALA A 174 13.90 27.69 11.79
CA ALA A 174 14.36 27.41 10.43
C ALA A 174 15.81 26.86 10.26
N THR A 175 16.08 25.62 10.69
CA THR A 175 17.31 24.90 10.29
C THR A 175 17.10 23.42 9.97
N CYS A 176 16.76 23.13 8.70
CA CYS A 176 16.83 21.78 8.14
C CYS A 176 18.19 21.46 7.45
N TYR A 177 19.06 22.47 7.19
CA TYR A 177 20.24 22.28 6.32
C TYR A 177 21.63 22.67 6.89
N MET A 178 21.77 23.09 8.16
CA MET A 178 23.09 23.41 8.74
C MET A 178 23.23 23.00 10.21
N ASN A 179 23.18 21.69 10.50
CA ASN A 179 23.44 21.19 11.86
C ASN A 179 24.95 20.98 12.10
N SER A 180 25.64 20.30 11.16
CA SER A 180 27.06 19.95 11.27
C SER A 180 27.98 21.17 11.41
N LEU A 181 27.73 22.23 10.64
CA LEU A 181 28.53 23.46 10.69
C LEU A 181 28.42 24.16 12.06
N LEU A 182 27.22 24.18 12.66
CA LEU A 182 27.01 24.77 13.98
C LEU A 182 27.70 23.97 15.09
N GLN A 183 27.72 22.63 14.98
CA GLN A 183 28.49 21.77 15.88
C GLN A 183 30.00 22.05 15.76
N THR A 184 30.54 22.14 14.53
CA THR A 184 31.94 22.50 14.29
C THR A 184 32.29 23.88 14.85
N LEU A 185 31.43 24.89 14.65
CA LEU A 185 31.63 26.23 15.19
C LEU A 185 31.55 26.25 16.73
N TYR A 186 30.66 25.48 17.36
CA TYR A 186 30.59 25.35 18.81
C TYR A 186 31.87 24.76 19.42
N TYR A 187 32.60 23.91 18.70
CA TYR A 187 33.91 23.43 19.15
C TYR A 187 35.00 24.53 19.14
N ILE A 188 34.80 25.69 18.50
CA ILE A 188 35.75 26.81 18.53
C ILE A 188 35.53 27.65 19.80
N PRO A 189 36.53 27.78 20.72
CA PRO A 189 36.34 28.47 22.01
C PRO A 189 35.85 29.92 21.94
N TYR A 190 36.08 30.62 20.82
CA TYR A 190 35.59 31.98 20.60
C TYR A 190 34.05 32.03 20.43
N PHE A 191 33.46 31.03 19.77
CA PHE A 191 32.01 30.90 19.57
C PHE A 191 31.26 30.44 20.82
N ARG A 192 31.95 29.94 21.85
CA ARG A 192 31.36 29.48 23.12
C ARG A 192 31.02 30.60 24.11
N LYS A 193 31.26 31.87 23.76
CA LYS A 193 31.11 33.01 24.70
C LYS A 193 29.68 33.59 24.75
N ASP A 194 29.05 33.79 23.60
CA ASP A 194 27.60 33.98 23.40
C ASP A 194 27.35 33.93 21.88
N ALA A 195 26.35 33.18 21.40
CA ALA A 195 26.04 33.06 19.98
C ALA A 195 24.54 32.92 19.76
N ARG A 196 23.94 33.84 19.00
CA ARG A 196 22.49 33.87 18.72
C ARG A 196 22.23 33.51 17.26
N LYS A 197 21.36 32.53 17.03
CA LYS A 197 20.89 32.13 15.69
C LYS A 197 19.41 32.44 15.54
N GLY A 198 19.09 33.34 14.61
CA GLY A 198 17.73 33.66 14.20
C GLY A 198 17.70 34.09 12.74
N VAL A 199 16.51 34.30 12.21
CA VAL A 199 16.29 34.80 10.84
C VAL A 199 15.60 36.16 10.95
N LEU A 200 16.18 37.15 10.28
CA LEU A 200 15.56 38.45 10.03
C LEU A 200 15.50 38.66 8.52
N PHE A 201 14.47 39.34 8.06
CA PHE A 201 14.28 39.68 6.66
C PHE A 201 15.05 40.96 6.32
N ILE A 202 15.72 41.00 5.17
CA ILE A 202 16.37 42.23 4.67
C ILE A 202 15.30 43.13 4.03
N ASP A 203 14.38 42.50 3.30
CA ASP A 203 13.24 43.10 2.64
C ASP A 203 12.07 42.09 2.59
N PHE A 204 10.91 42.55 2.11
CA PHE A 204 9.77 41.69 1.78
C PHE A 204 9.36 41.91 0.31
N PRO A 205 8.82 40.88 -0.38
CA PRO A 205 8.36 41.02 -1.77
C PRO A 205 7.01 41.78 -1.86
N PRO A 206 6.74 42.48 -2.96
CA PRO A 206 5.42 43.11 -3.21
C PRO A 206 4.24 42.14 -3.17
N VAL A 207 4.45 40.88 -3.58
CA VAL A 207 3.49 39.76 -3.45
C VAL A 207 4.05 38.74 -2.48
N LEU A 208 3.37 38.57 -1.35
CA LEU A 208 3.78 37.65 -0.29
C LEU A 208 2.93 36.37 -0.35
N GLN A 209 3.58 35.24 -0.62
CA GLN A 209 2.97 33.91 -0.64
C GLN A 209 3.31 33.18 0.65
N LEU A 210 2.30 32.79 1.42
CA LEU A 210 2.46 32.09 2.70
C LEU A 210 1.82 30.70 2.61
N GLN A 211 2.64 29.67 2.42
CA GLN A 211 2.20 28.28 2.52
C GLN A 211 2.05 27.91 3.99
N LEU A 212 0.86 27.48 4.38
CA LEU A 212 0.58 26.97 5.71
C LEU A 212 0.95 25.48 5.73
N LYS A 213 1.68 25.04 6.77
CA LYS A 213 2.13 23.64 6.92
C LYS A 213 0.97 22.72 7.33
N ARG A 214 -0.08 22.66 6.51
CA ARG A 214 -1.30 21.86 6.70
C ARG A 214 -1.09 20.37 6.48
N PHE A 215 0.00 19.98 5.83
CA PHE A 215 0.36 18.60 5.59
C PHE A 215 1.76 18.35 6.14
N GLU A 216 1.91 17.26 6.87
CA GLU A 216 3.21 16.81 7.35
C GLU A 216 3.27 15.28 7.39
N TYR A 217 4.49 14.74 7.37
CA TYR A 217 4.70 13.30 7.51
C TYR A 217 4.79 12.96 9.01
N ASP A 218 3.86 12.15 9.48
CA ASP A 218 3.86 11.59 10.83
C ASP A 218 4.79 10.38 10.84
N PHE A 219 6.03 10.61 11.29
CA PHE A 219 7.08 9.59 11.41
C PHE A 219 6.68 8.44 12.35
N MET A 220 5.75 8.64 13.29
CA MET A 220 5.30 7.60 14.23
C MET A 220 4.25 6.68 13.59
N ARG A 221 3.53 7.16 12.57
CA ARG A 221 2.47 6.42 11.87
C ARG A 221 2.86 5.96 10.45
N ASP A 222 4.10 6.23 10.02
CA ASP A 222 4.61 6.02 8.65
C ASP A 222 3.61 6.50 7.57
N THR A 223 3.05 7.69 7.77
CA THR A 223 2.04 8.23 6.86
C THR A 223 1.97 9.75 6.89
N MET A 224 1.51 10.33 5.79
CA MET A 224 1.18 11.75 5.72
C MET A 224 -0.10 12.03 6.51
N VAL A 225 -0.14 13.14 7.25
CA VAL A 225 -1.29 13.62 8.02
C VAL A 225 -1.67 15.04 7.60
N LYS A 226 -2.96 15.40 7.73
CA LYS A 226 -3.47 16.76 7.50
C LYS A 226 -3.88 17.40 8.82
N ILE A 227 -3.29 18.55 9.12
CA ILE A 227 -3.56 19.36 10.31
C ILE A 227 -4.77 20.25 10.05
N ASN A 228 -5.93 19.93 10.64
CA ASN A 228 -7.17 20.69 10.46
C ASN A 228 -7.41 21.76 11.54
N ASP A 229 -6.43 22.02 12.39
CA ASP A 229 -6.51 22.95 13.53
C ASP A 229 -6.88 24.38 13.12
N ARG A 230 -7.48 25.14 14.05
CA ARG A 230 -7.91 26.51 13.76
C ARG A 230 -6.69 27.44 13.70
N TYR A 231 -6.40 27.95 12.52
CA TYR A 231 -5.34 28.93 12.25
C TYR A 231 -5.93 30.18 11.61
N GLU A 232 -5.92 31.29 12.34
CA GLU A 232 -6.41 32.58 11.85
C GLU A 232 -5.40 33.26 10.95
N PHE A 233 -5.89 34.03 9.98
CA PHE A 233 -5.08 34.93 9.16
C PHE A 233 -5.87 36.22 8.87
N PRO A 234 -5.27 37.40 9.04
CA PRO A 234 -6.01 38.66 8.99
C PRO A 234 -6.20 39.15 7.54
N LEU A 235 -7.21 40.01 7.34
CA LEU A 235 -7.42 40.71 6.06
C LEU A 235 -6.31 41.70 5.74
N GLN A 236 -5.75 42.36 6.77
CA GLN A 236 -4.56 43.20 6.70
C GLN A 236 -3.45 42.61 7.58
N LEU A 237 -2.27 42.40 7.00
CA LEU A 237 -1.09 41.89 7.67
C LEU A 237 -0.03 42.99 7.76
N ASP A 238 0.27 43.43 8.98
CA ASP A 238 1.32 44.41 9.26
C ASP A 238 2.61 43.70 9.68
N LEU A 239 3.66 43.82 8.85
CA LEU A 239 4.99 43.26 9.14
C LEU A 239 5.98 44.28 9.73
N ASP A 240 5.66 45.58 9.74
CA ASP A 240 6.45 46.60 10.46
C ASP A 240 5.97 46.84 11.89
N ARG A 241 4.91 46.14 12.32
CA ARG A 241 4.44 46.17 13.72
C ARG A 241 5.58 45.90 14.70
N GLU A 242 5.49 46.48 15.90
CA GLU A 242 6.52 46.37 16.94
C GLU A 242 7.91 46.87 16.42
N ASN A 243 7.90 47.98 15.68
CA ASN A 243 9.08 48.65 15.10
C ASN A 243 9.90 47.77 14.14
N GLY A 244 9.21 47.00 13.28
CA GLY A 244 9.83 46.13 12.29
C GLY A 244 10.66 45.00 12.91
N LYS A 245 10.11 44.33 13.94
CA LYS A 245 10.79 43.24 14.67
C LYS A 245 11.23 42.05 13.81
N TYR A 246 10.66 41.90 12.62
CA TYR A 246 11.01 40.85 11.66
C TYR A 246 12.10 41.30 10.66
N LEU A 247 12.37 42.60 10.56
CA LEU A 247 13.36 43.18 9.66
C LEU A 247 14.74 43.25 10.33
N SER A 248 15.79 43.16 9.52
CA SER A 248 17.16 43.47 9.92
C SER A 248 17.26 44.92 10.47
N PRO A 249 18.22 45.22 11.37
CA PRO A 249 18.55 46.61 11.72
C PRO A 249 18.91 47.45 10.49
N ASP A 250 19.62 46.87 9.53
CA ASP A 250 20.10 47.51 8.30
C ASP A 250 19.10 47.42 7.11
N ALA A 251 17.89 46.92 7.36
CA ALA A 251 16.84 46.83 6.34
C ALA A 251 16.35 48.21 5.91
N ASP A 252 15.98 48.37 4.64
CA ASP A 252 15.31 49.58 4.19
C ASP A 252 13.90 49.68 4.82
N ARG A 253 13.64 50.82 5.46
CA ARG A 253 12.38 51.15 6.14
C ARG A 253 11.64 52.30 5.44
N SER A 254 12.09 52.71 4.25
CA SER A 254 11.40 53.68 3.40
C SER A 254 10.08 53.14 2.84
N VAL A 255 9.99 51.83 2.63
CA VAL A 255 8.80 51.13 2.11
C VAL A 255 7.99 50.52 3.26
N ARG A 256 6.69 50.81 3.29
CA ARG A 256 5.75 50.29 4.30
C ARG A 256 5.30 48.87 3.98
N ASN A 257 5.64 47.91 4.84
CA ASN A 257 5.25 46.50 4.74
C ASN A 257 3.86 46.23 5.35
N LEU A 258 2.87 46.99 4.85
CA LEU A 258 1.44 46.74 5.10
C LEU A 258 0.86 45.97 3.90
N TYR A 259 0.23 44.83 4.19
CA TYR A 259 -0.23 43.88 3.18
C TYR A 259 -1.74 43.64 3.28
N THR A 260 -2.43 43.63 2.14
CA THR A 260 -3.84 43.22 2.04
C THR A 260 -3.94 41.79 1.51
N LEU A 261 -4.81 40.96 2.09
CA LEU A 261 -5.09 39.61 1.63
C LEU A 261 -5.82 39.63 0.26
N HIS A 262 -5.22 38.94 -0.72
CA HIS A 262 -5.69 38.81 -2.10
C HIS A 262 -6.33 37.44 -2.39
N SER A 263 -5.76 36.35 -1.86
CA SER A 263 -6.26 34.99 -2.12
C SER A 263 -6.09 34.04 -0.95
N VAL A 264 -7.05 33.12 -0.84
CA VAL A 264 -7.08 32.01 0.13
C VAL A 264 -7.27 30.72 -0.67
N LEU A 265 -6.23 29.89 -0.73
CA LEU A 265 -6.27 28.60 -1.41
C LEU A 265 -6.64 27.52 -0.37
N VAL A 266 -7.67 26.75 -0.70
CA VAL A 266 -8.37 25.85 0.23
C VAL A 266 -8.28 24.42 -0.27
N HIS A 267 -8.12 23.50 0.68
CA HIS A 267 -8.21 22.07 0.44
C HIS A 267 -9.28 21.47 1.36
N SER A 268 -10.29 20.83 0.76
CA SER A 268 -11.38 20.14 1.44
C SER A 268 -11.25 18.63 1.28
N GLY A 269 -10.93 17.93 2.36
CA GLY A 269 -10.70 16.49 2.35
C GLY A 269 -9.45 16.05 3.10
N GLY A 270 -9.10 14.78 2.93
CA GLY A 270 -8.01 14.10 3.63
C GLY A 270 -6.73 14.00 2.80
N VAL A 271 -5.76 13.26 3.32
CA VAL A 271 -4.41 13.17 2.74
C VAL A 271 -4.38 12.39 1.41
N HIS A 272 -5.19 11.34 1.30
CA HIS A 272 -5.25 10.47 0.12
C HIS A 272 -6.26 10.94 -0.94
N GLY A 273 -6.93 12.08 -0.70
CA GLY A 273 -7.94 12.62 -1.61
C GLY A 273 -8.74 13.77 -1.01
N GLY A 274 -8.98 14.78 -1.83
CA GLY A 274 -9.78 15.94 -1.49
C GLY A 274 -9.87 16.91 -2.67
N HIS A 275 -10.65 17.97 -2.47
CA HIS A 275 -10.98 18.96 -3.48
C HIS A 275 -10.24 20.27 -3.24
N TYR A 276 -9.80 20.92 -4.32
CA TYR A 276 -9.02 22.16 -4.28
C TYR A 276 -9.79 23.30 -4.93
N TYR A 277 -9.88 24.42 -4.25
CA TYR A 277 -10.51 25.64 -4.77
C TYR A 277 -9.89 26.88 -4.12
N ALA A 278 -10.17 28.06 -4.67
CA ALA A 278 -9.60 29.31 -4.18
C ALA A 278 -10.67 30.40 -4.00
N PHE A 279 -10.55 31.18 -2.93
CA PHE A 279 -11.21 32.48 -2.82
C PHE A 279 -10.23 33.56 -3.26
N ILE A 280 -10.64 34.46 -4.15
CA ILE A 280 -9.79 35.51 -4.72
C ILE A 280 -10.55 36.84 -4.73
N ARG A 281 -9.84 37.95 -4.51
CA ARG A 281 -10.30 39.34 -4.68
C ARG A 281 -9.54 40.01 -5.84
N PRO A 282 -9.94 39.81 -7.10
CA PRO A 282 -9.13 40.24 -8.26
C PRO A 282 -8.80 41.74 -8.30
N THR A 283 -9.64 42.58 -7.69
CA THR A 283 -9.44 44.04 -7.62
C THR A 283 -9.07 44.56 -6.22
N LEU A 284 -8.85 43.67 -5.25
CA LEU A 284 -8.74 43.98 -3.82
C LEU A 284 -9.89 44.86 -3.28
N SER A 285 -11.07 44.81 -3.91
CA SER A 285 -12.33 45.34 -3.38
C SER A 285 -12.94 44.37 -2.35
N ASP A 286 -14.03 44.73 -1.67
CA ASP A 286 -14.62 43.87 -0.63
C ASP A 286 -15.32 42.60 -1.18
N GLN A 287 -15.51 42.53 -2.50
CA GLN A 287 -16.12 41.36 -3.16
C GLN A 287 -15.11 40.22 -3.29
N TRP A 288 -15.43 39.10 -2.66
CA TRP A 288 -14.76 37.81 -2.88
C TRP A 288 -15.43 37.00 -3.98
N PHE A 289 -14.62 36.22 -4.70
CA PHE A 289 -15.08 35.22 -5.66
C PHE A 289 -14.48 33.86 -5.29
N LYS A 290 -15.31 32.82 -5.25
CA LYS A 290 -14.86 31.43 -5.14
C LYS A 290 -14.69 30.85 -6.54
N PHE A 291 -13.47 30.44 -6.85
CA PHE A 291 -13.08 29.73 -8.06
C PHE A 291 -13.03 28.23 -7.72
N ASP A 292 -14.07 27.51 -8.17
CA ASP A 292 -14.35 26.09 -7.91
C ASP A 292 -14.45 25.37 -9.26
N ASP A 293 -13.29 24.99 -9.80
CA ASP A 293 -13.07 24.48 -11.16
C ASP A 293 -13.78 25.30 -12.26
N GLU A 294 -14.84 24.75 -12.85
CA GLU A 294 -15.62 25.36 -13.93
C GLU A 294 -16.62 26.43 -13.42
N ARG A 295 -16.75 26.60 -12.09
CA ARG A 295 -17.74 27.49 -11.46
C ARG A 295 -17.05 28.62 -10.71
N VAL A 296 -17.46 29.85 -11.03
CA VAL A 296 -17.04 31.04 -10.28
C VAL A 296 -18.27 31.69 -9.65
N THR A 297 -18.33 31.70 -8.32
CA THR A 297 -19.44 32.32 -7.56
C THR A 297 -18.95 33.54 -6.79
N LYS A 298 -19.85 34.50 -6.56
CA LYS A 298 -19.63 35.57 -5.58
C LYS A 298 -19.88 35.01 -4.19
N GLU A 299 -18.96 35.26 -3.26
CA GLU A 299 -19.09 34.84 -1.86
C GLU A 299 -18.84 36.03 -0.93
N ASP A 300 -19.25 35.87 0.33
CA ASP A 300 -18.98 36.85 1.38
C ASP A 300 -17.57 36.67 2.01
N ILE A 301 -17.13 37.69 2.74
CA ILE A 301 -15.83 37.69 3.43
C ILE A 301 -15.75 36.61 4.51
N LYS A 302 -16.85 36.25 5.17
CA LYS A 302 -16.86 35.25 6.24
C LYS A 302 -16.54 33.86 5.69
N ARG A 303 -17.14 33.50 4.56
CA ARG A 303 -16.87 32.26 3.82
C ARG A 303 -15.46 32.19 3.25
N ALA A 304 -14.95 33.31 2.74
CA ALA A 304 -13.61 33.37 2.19
C ALA A 304 -12.49 33.35 3.25
N LEU A 305 -12.77 33.89 4.44
CA LEU A 305 -11.79 34.12 5.51
C LEU A 305 -12.06 33.19 6.72
N GLU A 306 -13.05 33.53 7.55
CA GLU A 306 -13.30 32.89 8.86
C GLU A 306 -13.58 31.39 8.74
N GLU A 307 -14.39 31.00 7.75
CA GLU A 307 -14.74 29.60 7.52
C GLU A 307 -13.54 28.76 7.02
N GLN A 308 -12.45 29.38 6.59
CA GLN A 308 -11.26 28.68 6.09
C GLN A 308 -10.12 28.57 7.12
N TYR A 309 -10.33 29.06 8.35
CA TYR A 309 -9.37 28.89 9.44
C TYR A 309 -9.21 27.43 9.88
N GLY A 310 -10.19 26.55 9.62
CA GLY A 310 -10.25 25.20 10.18
C GLY A 310 -10.84 25.18 11.60
N GLY A 311 -10.63 24.07 12.33
CA GLY A 311 -11.21 23.84 13.65
C GLY A 311 -12.38 22.86 13.62
N GLU A 312 -13.41 23.12 14.44
CA GLU A 312 -14.67 22.34 14.49
C GLU A 312 -15.85 23.23 14.09
N GLU A 313 -16.88 22.59 13.54
CA GLU A 313 -18.13 23.22 13.11
C GLU A 313 -19.33 22.55 13.81
N GLU A 314 -20.35 23.34 14.14
CA GLU A 314 -21.60 22.90 14.77
C GLU A 314 -22.76 23.08 13.78
N LEU A 315 -23.60 22.05 13.60
CA LEU A 315 -24.78 22.14 12.74
C LEU A 315 -25.98 22.78 13.48
N PRO A 316 -26.80 23.62 12.79
CA PRO A 316 -28.07 24.09 13.33
C PRO A 316 -29.04 22.93 13.62
N GLN A 317 -29.81 23.04 14.71
CA GLN A 317 -30.82 22.04 15.08
C GLN A 317 -31.98 22.02 14.06
N THR A 318 -32.15 20.92 13.34
CA THR A 318 -33.21 20.75 12.33
C THR A 318 -34.55 20.24 12.88
N ASN A 319 -34.68 20.03 14.20
CA ASN A 319 -35.92 19.58 14.84
C ASN A 319 -36.15 20.27 16.21
N PRO A 320 -37.19 21.11 16.38
CA PRO A 320 -37.44 21.87 17.64
C PRO A 320 -37.94 21.05 18.84
N GLY A 321 -37.76 19.73 18.85
CA GLY A 321 -38.41 18.80 19.79
C GLY A 321 -37.51 17.86 20.58
N PHE A 322 -36.19 17.83 20.32
CA PHE A 322 -35.25 16.94 21.02
C PHE A 322 -34.02 17.70 21.53
N ASN A 323 -33.89 17.82 22.84
CA ASN A 323 -32.76 18.47 23.53
C ASN A 323 -31.50 17.57 23.54
N ASN A 324 -30.88 17.37 22.37
CA ASN A 324 -29.53 16.84 22.27
C ASN A 324 -28.52 17.99 22.09
N THR A 325 -27.34 17.85 22.69
CA THR A 325 -26.19 18.74 22.45
C THR A 325 -25.77 18.73 20.97
N PRO A 326 -25.37 19.88 20.38
CA PRO A 326 -24.94 19.93 18.99
C PRO A 326 -23.79 18.95 18.71
N PHE A 327 -23.90 18.19 17.62
CA PHE A 327 -22.80 17.34 17.15
C PHE A 327 -21.72 18.25 16.53
N LYS A 328 -20.53 18.25 17.15
CA LYS A 328 -19.32 18.89 16.63
C LYS A 328 -18.60 17.93 15.71
N PHE A 329 -18.12 18.43 14.57
CA PHE A 329 -17.22 17.69 13.68
C PHE A 329 -16.07 18.59 13.24
N THR A 330 -14.91 17.98 13.01
CA THR A 330 -13.72 18.68 12.51
C THR A 330 -13.96 19.18 11.09
N LYS A 331 -13.57 20.43 10.81
CA LYS A 331 -13.73 21.03 9.49
C LYS A 331 -12.63 20.55 8.56
N TYR A 332 -12.99 19.61 7.68
CA TYR A 332 -12.08 19.05 6.67
C TYR A 332 -11.71 20.02 5.55
N SER A 333 -12.35 21.20 5.48
CA SER A 333 -12.00 22.32 4.60
C SER A 333 -11.26 23.41 5.35
N ASN A 334 -10.06 23.75 4.89
CA ASN A 334 -9.25 24.83 5.46
C ASN A 334 -8.23 25.36 4.45
N ALA A 335 -7.78 26.60 4.69
CA ALA A 335 -6.73 27.23 3.92
C ALA A 335 -5.39 26.51 4.12
N TYR A 336 -4.68 26.27 3.01
CA TYR A 336 -3.31 25.74 3.00
C TYR A 336 -2.29 26.72 2.39
N MET A 337 -2.73 27.74 1.67
CA MET A 337 -1.87 28.80 1.17
C MET A 337 -2.62 30.13 1.09
N LEU A 338 -1.92 31.21 1.44
CA LEU A 338 -2.43 32.58 1.41
C LEU A 338 -1.58 33.43 0.46
N VAL A 339 -2.22 34.38 -0.22
CA VAL A 339 -1.54 35.38 -1.05
C VAL A 339 -1.92 36.76 -0.57
N TYR A 340 -0.92 37.56 -0.23
CA TYR A 340 -1.03 38.95 0.18
C TYR A 340 -0.32 39.86 -0.82
N ILE A 341 -0.79 41.11 -0.94
CA ILE A 341 -0.21 42.14 -1.80
C ILE A 341 0.09 43.38 -0.96
N ARG A 342 1.28 43.98 -1.09
CA ARG A 342 1.66 45.20 -0.37
C ARG A 342 0.81 46.38 -0.86
N GLU A 343 0.26 47.18 0.05
CA GLU A 343 -0.64 48.28 -0.31
C GLU A 343 0.02 49.35 -1.20
N SER A 344 1.31 49.65 -0.99
CA SER A 344 2.05 50.60 -1.84
C SER A 344 2.32 50.12 -3.26
N ASP A 345 2.30 48.80 -3.50
CA ASP A 345 2.57 48.19 -4.81
C ASP A 345 1.29 47.79 -5.55
N LYS A 346 0.12 47.99 -4.92
CA LYS A 346 -1.20 47.52 -5.39
C LYS A 346 -1.48 47.87 -6.85
N ASP A 347 -1.33 49.15 -7.22
CA ASP A 347 -1.75 49.63 -8.54
C ASP A 347 -0.83 49.14 -9.68
N ASN A 348 0.41 48.77 -9.36
CA ASN A 348 1.35 48.17 -10.30
C ASN A 348 1.04 46.67 -10.53
N ILE A 349 0.55 45.97 -9.50
CA ILE A 349 0.28 44.53 -9.52
C ILE A 349 -1.13 44.23 -10.05
N ILE A 350 -2.12 45.02 -9.61
CA ILE A 350 -3.53 44.92 -10.01
C ILE A 350 -3.81 45.93 -11.12
N CYS A 351 -2.98 45.90 -12.16
CA CYS A 351 -3.14 46.74 -13.35
C CYS A 351 -4.20 46.16 -14.30
N ASN A 352 -4.86 47.02 -15.08
CA ASN A 352 -5.78 46.58 -16.12
C ASN A 352 -4.98 46.04 -17.32
N VAL A 353 -5.31 44.83 -17.78
CA VAL A 353 -4.70 44.18 -18.93
C VAL A 353 -5.76 43.98 -20.02
N ASP A 354 -5.55 44.60 -21.18
CA ASP A 354 -6.44 44.54 -22.34
C ASP A 354 -5.90 43.58 -23.42
N GLU A 355 -6.71 43.27 -24.44
CA GLU A 355 -6.26 42.46 -25.59
C GLU A 355 -5.05 43.05 -26.35
N LYS A 356 -4.82 44.37 -26.23
CA LYS A 356 -3.69 45.08 -26.85
C LYS A 356 -2.34 44.73 -26.20
N ASP A 357 -2.36 44.27 -24.95
CA ASP A 357 -1.17 43.92 -24.17
C ASP A 357 -0.74 42.47 -24.43
N ILE A 358 -1.58 41.69 -25.12
CA ILE A 358 -1.28 40.32 -25.58
C ILE A 358 -0.60 40.38 -26.95
N ALA A 359 0.67 39.95 -27.02
CA ALA A 359 1.45 39.93 -28.24
C ALA A 359 0.73 39.22 -29.42
N GLU A 360 0.74 39.85 -30.60
CA GLU A 360 -0.04 39.44 -31.78
C GLU A 360 0.14 37.97 -32.17
N HIS A 361 1.39 37.48 -32.16
CA HIS A 361 1.70 36.09 -32.50
C HIS A 361 1.04 35.06 -31.56
N LEU A 362 0.81 35.42 -30.28
CA LEU A 362 0.07 34.59 -29.33
C LEU A 362 -1.43 34.60 -29.65
N ARG A 363 -2.01 35.75 -29.99
CA ARG A 363 -3.43 35.87 -30.37
C ARG A 363 -3.75 35.00 -31.58
N ILE A 364 -2.90 35.03 -32.62
CA ILE A 364 -3.02 34.20 -33.82
C ILE A 364 -2.92 32.70 -33.45
N ARG A 365 -1.92 32.31 -32.67
CA ARG A 365 -1.70 30.91 -32.26
C ARG A 365 -2.86 30.36 -31.42
N LEU A 366 -3.34 31.11 -30.44
CA LEU A 366 -4.42 30.69 -29.54
C LEU A 366 -5.74 30.53 -30.30
N LYS A 367 -6.05 31.42 -31.25
CA LYS A 367 -7.23 31.29 -32.11
C LYS A 367 -7.21 29.98 -32.91
N LYS A 368 -6.08 29.66 -33.56
CA LYS A 368 -5.91 28.39 -34.29
C LYS A 368 -6.12 27.17 -33.39
N VAL A 369 -5.56 27.18 -32.17
CA VAL A 369 -5.75 26.07 -31.20
C VAL A 369 -7.21 25.94 -30.75
N GLN A 370 -7.96 27.04 -30.62
CA GLN A 370 -9.39 26.99 -30.34
C GLN A 370 -10.20 26.39 -31.49
N GLU A 371 -9.88 26.76 -32.74
CA GLU A 371 -10.48 26.20 -33.95
C GLU A 371 -10.24 24.68 -34.04
N GLU A 372 -8.99 24.23 -33.90
CA GLU A 372 -8.62 22.81 -33.86
C GLU A 372 -9.34 22.03 -32.73
N LYS A 373 -9.48 22.64 -31.55
CA LYS A 373 -10.21 22.04 -30.41
C LYS A 373 -11.71 21.96 -30.67
N ALA A 374 -12.29 22.97 -31.31
CA ALA A 374 -13.69 22.97 -31.72
C ALA A 374 -13.98 21.90 -32.77
N ASP A 375 -13.12 21.75 -33.77
CA ASP A 375 -13.26 20.71 -34.80
C ASP A 375 -13.05 19.30 -34.25
N ARG A 376 -12.08 19.10 -33.34
CA ARG A 376 -11.95 17.82 -32.60
C ARG A 376 -13.19 17.52 -31.76
N LYS A 377 -13.84 18.53 -31.15
CA LYS A 377 -15.10 18.37 -30.41
C LYS A 377 -16.26 18.04 -31.34
N ARG A 378 -16.38 18.70 -32.50
CA ARG A 378 -17.36 18.38 -33.56
C ARG A 378 -17.20 16.94 -34.06
N TYR A 379 -15.97 16.52 -34.36
CA TYR A 379 -15.65 15.17 -34.78
C TYR A 379 -16.01 14.11 -33.73
N LYS A 380 -15.66 14.33 -32.45
CA LYS A 380 -16.10 13.45 -31.35
C LYS A 380 -17.63 13.42 -31.21
N ALA A 381 -18.28 14.58 -31.32
CA ALA A 381 -19.74 14.67 -31.28
C ALA A 381 -20.40 13.96 -32.47
N GLN A 382 -19.77 13.88 -33.63
CA GLN A 382 -20.26 13.16 -34.81
C GLN A 382 -19.85 11.68 -34.83
N ALA A 383 -18.85 11.24 -34.06
CA ALA A 383 -18.33 9.87 -34.10
C ALA A 383 -19.42 8.82 -33.81
N HIS A 384 -20.38 9.11 -32.93
CA HIS A 384 -21.50 8.22 -32.62
C HIS A 384 -22.49 8.00 -33.80
N LEU A 385 -22.42 8.84 -34.84
CA LEU A 385 -23.21 8.70 -36.08
C LEU A 385 -22.62 7.69 -37.06
N PHE A 386 -21.39 7.22 -36.83
CA PHE A 386 -20.72 6.23 -37.66
C PHE A 386 -20.75 4.84 -37.03
N THR A 387 -20.54 3.82 -37.86
CA THR A 387 -20.27 2.45 -37.43
C THR A 387 -19.14 1.86 -38.28
N MET A 388 -18.46 0.84 -37.76
CA MET A 388 -17.53 0.04 -38.53
C MET A 388 -18.26 -1.17 -39.12
N ILE A 389 -17.98 -1.45 -40.39
CA ILE A 389 -18.31 -2.72 -41.06
C ILE A 389 -16.99 -3.36 -41.44
N ARG A 390 -16.82 -4.66 -41.17
CA ARG A 390 -15.67 -5.44 -41.60
C ARG A 390 -16.11 -6.45 -42.64
N VAL A 391 -15.40 -6.50 -43.76
CA VAL A 391 -15.74 -7.36 -44.90
C VAL A 391 -14.55 -8.27 -45.18
N ALA A 392 -14.79 -9.58 -45.09
CA ALA A 392 -13.84 -10.62 -45.46
C ALA A 392 -14.24 -11.26 -46.79
N ARG A 393 -13.26 -11.72 -47.56
CA ARG A 393 -13.39 -12.35 -48.88
C ARG A 393 -12.54 -13.61 -48.95
N ASP A 394 -12.72 -14.42 -49.98
CA ASP A 394 -11.93 -15.62 -50.23
C ASP A 394 -10.41 -15.34 -50.31
N GLU A 395 -9.97 -14.15 -50.74
CA GLU A 395 -8.55 -13.77 -50.70
C GLU A 395 -8.03 -13.59 -49.26
N ASP A 396 -8.82 -12.95 -48.38
CA ASP A 396 -8.43 -12.70 -47.00
C ASP A 396 -8.34 -14.02 -46.21
N LEU A 397 -9.19 -15.00 -46.53
CA LEU A 397 -9.13 -16.38 -46.03
C LEU A 397 -7.84 -17.09 -46.51
N MET A 398 -7.52 -16.98 -47.79
CA MET A 398 -6.33 -17.60 -48.39
C MET A 398 -5.01 -17.01 -47.88
N GLU A 399 -4.97 -15.72 -47.56
CA GLU A 399 -3.77 -15.05 -47.04
C GLU A 399 -3.49 -15.39 -45.57
N GLN A 400 -4.52 -15.64 -44.76
CA GLN A 400 -4.40 -15.82 -43.31
C GLN A 400 -4.31 -17.29 -42.87
N ILE A 401 -5.10 -18.20 -43.48
CA ILE A 401 -5.16 -19.62 -43.08
C ILE A 401 -3.81 -20.29 -43.38
N GLY A 402 -3.22 -20.92 -42.36
CA GLY A 402 -1.90 -21.57 -42.42
C GLY A 402 -0.72 -20.67 -42.04
N ARG A 403 -0.98 -19.40 -41.72
CA ARG A 403 0.05 -18.43 -41.32
C ARG A 403 -0.30 -17.76 -40.01
N ASP A 404 -1.36 -16.97 -40.06
CA ASP A 404 -1.87 -16.13 -38.97
C ASP A 404 -2.91 -16.88 -38.12
N ILE A 405 -3.69 -17.74 -38.78
CA ILE A 405 -4.76 -18.53 -38.17
C ILE A 405 -4.71 -19.96 -38.71
N TYR A 406 -5.16 -20.91 -37.91
CA TYR A 406 -5.26 -22.32 -38.29
C TYR A 406 -6.69 -22.82 -38.06
N PHE A 407 -7.31 -22.42 -36.95
CA PHE A 407 -8.73 -22.59 -36.67
C PHE A 407 -9.55 -21.36 -37.12
N ASP A 408 -10.82 -21.59 -37.47
CA ASP A 408 -11.78 -20.64 -38.05
C ASP A 408 -11.34 -20.07 -39.42
N LEU A 409 -12.16 -19.20 -40.03
CA LEU A 409 -11.91 -18.69 -41.39
C LEU A 409 -11.03 -17.44 -41.47
N VAL A 410 -11.16 -16.49 -40.52
CA VAL A 410 -10.49 -15.18 -40.64
C VAL A 410 -10.35 -14.43 -39.31
N ASP A 411 -9.17 -13.86 -39.06
CA ASP A 411 -8.99 -12.81 -38.06
C ASP A 411 -9.58 -11.50 -38.60
N HIS A 412 -10.70 -11.11 -38.00
CA HIS A 412 -11.42 -9.91 -38.39
C HIS A 412 -10.68 -8.62 -38.05
N GLU A 413 -9.67 -8.60 -37.16
CA GLU A 413 -8.82 -7.40 -36.95
C GLU A 413 -7.94 -7.09 -38.16
N LYS A 414 -7.66 -8.08 -39.01
CA LYS A 414 -6.79 -7.96 -40.20
C LYS A 414 -7.53 -7.70 -41.50
N VAL A 415 -8.86 -7.91 -41.57
CA VAL A 415 -9.65 -7.68 -42.80
C VAL A 415 -9.98 -6.20 -43.01
N ARG A 416 -10.35 -5.85 -44.25
CA ARG A 416 -10.70 -4.46 -44.60
C ARG A 416 -11.89 -3.96 -43.77
N SER A 417 -11.70 -2.82 -43.14
CA SER A 417 -12.75 -2.14 -42.37
C SER A 417 -13.22 -0.86 -43.05
N PHE A 418 -14.53 -0.67 -43.07
CA PHE A 418 -15.22 0.46 -43.68
C PHE A 418 -15.93 1.26 -42.60
N ARG A 419 -15.66 2.57 -42.55
CA ARG A 419 -16.30 3.49 -41.60
C ARG A 419 -17.42 4.26 -42.29
N ILE A 420 -18.66 3.86 -42.03
CA ILE A 420 -19.85 4.34 -42.75
C ILE A 420 -20.81 5.04 -41.77
N GLN A 421 -21.58 6.02 -42.24
CA GLN A 421 -22.62 6.65 -41.43
C GLN A 421 -23.78 5.66 -41.20
N LYS A 422 -24.35 5.63 -39.99
CA LYS A 422 -25.43 4.69 -39.64
C LYS A 422 -26.66 4.87 -40.53
N GLN A 423 -26.98 6.10 -40.93
CA GLN A 423 -28.10 6.39 -41.84
C GLN A 423 -27.84 6.03 -43.32
N THR A 424 -26.62 5.67 -43.72
CA THR A 424 -26.32 5.31 -45.13
C THR A 424 -27.13 4.06 -45.54
N PRO A 425 -27.92 4.10 -46.63
CA PRO A 425 -28.56 2.91 -47.19
C PRO A 425 -27.52 1.85 -47.57
N PHE A 426 -27.79 0.57 -47.29
CA PHE A 426 -26.82 -0.50 -47.50
C PHE A 426 -26.39 -0.63 -48.98
N ASN A 427 -27.28 -0.34 -49.93
CA ASN A 427 -26.92 -0.26 -51.36
C ASN A 427 -25.81 0.76 -51.68
N LEU A 428 -25.76 1.92 -51.01
CA LEU A 428 -24.65 2.87 -51.18
C LEU A 428 -23.36 2.36 -50.54
N PHE A 429 -23.45 1.53 -49.49
CA PHE A 429 -22.28 0.81 -48.98
C PHE A 429 -21.76 -0.24 -49.98
N LYS A 430 -22.64 -0.95 -50.71
CA LYS A 430 -22.22 -1.85 -51.81
C LYS A 430 -21.41 -1.10 -52.88
N GLU A 431 -21.75 0.16 -53.17
CA GLU A 431 -20.95 1.02 -54.08
C GLU A 431 -19.57 1.39 -53.52
N GLU A 432 -19.45 1.67 -52.21
CA GLU A 432 -18.14 1.91 -51.59
C GLU A 432 -17.26 0.64 -51.61
N VAL A 433 -17.86 -0.53 -51.36
CA VAL A 433 -17.19 -1.83 -51.51
C VAL A 433 -16.77 -2.08 -52.96
N ALA A 434 -17.61 -1.68 -53.94
CA ALA A 434 -17.28 -1.80 -55.36
C ALA A 434 -16.09 -0.92 -55.77
N LYS A 435 -15.95 0.28 -55.18
CA LYS A 435 -14.81 1.18 -55.42
C LYS A 435 -13.53 0.64 -54.81
N GLU A 436 -13.59 0.06 -53.61
CA GLU A 436 -12.43 -0.46 -52.89
C GLU A 436 -11.90 -1.76 -53.51
N PHE A 437 -12.77 -2.73 -53.81
CA PHE A 437 -12.36 -4.06 -54.28
C PHE A 437 -12.51 -4.26 -55.79
N GLY A 438 -13.08 -3.30 -56.52
CA GLY A 438 -13.31 -3.42 -57.97
C GLY A 438 -14.45 -4.39 -58.37
N ILE A 439 -15.24 -4.87 -57.42
CA ILE A 439 -16.33 -5.85 -57.65
C ILE A 439 -17.66 -5.11 -57.87
N PRO A 440 -18.27 -5.18 -59.07
CA PRO A 440 -19.57 -4.54 -59.34
C PRO A 440 -20.69 -4.96 -58.38
N VAL A 441 -21.55 -4.02 -57.98
CA VAL A 441 -22.63 -4.20 -56.98
C VAL A 441 -23.52 -5.41 -57.25
N GLN A 442 -23.86 -5.65 -58.51
CA GLN A 442 -24.71 -6.78 -58.95
C GLN A 442 -24.04 -8.16 -58.84
N LEU A 443 -22.74 -8.21 -58.53
CA LEU A 443 -21.94 -9.42 -58.36
C LEU A 443 -21.54 -9.63 -56.89
N GLN A 444 -21.99 -8.75 -55.98
CA GLN A 444 -21.75 -8.83 -54.54
C GLN A 444 -22.93 -9.48 -53.81
N ARG A 445 -22.69 -10.62 -53.17
CA ARG A 445 -23.61 -11.20 -52.19
C ARG A 445 -22.96 -11.20 -50.80
N PHE A 446 -23.56 -10.49 -49.85
CA PHE A 446 -23.07 -10.43 -48.49
C PHE A 446 -23.73 -11.49 -47.60
N TRP A 447 -22.93 -12.12 -46.75
CA TRP A 447 -23.36 -13.05 -45.72
C TRP A 447 -23.19 -12.44 -44.35
N ILE A 448 -24.18 -12.66 -43.47
CA ILE A 448 -24.09 -12.31 -42.07
C ILE A 448 -23.14 -13.28 -41.39
N TRP A 449 -22.14 -12.75 -40.72
CA TRP A 449 -21.26 -13.51 -39.86
C TRP A 449 -21.84 -13.58 -38.43
N ALA A 450 -22.08 -14.78 -37.91
CA ALA A 450 -22.82 -14.99 -36.66
C ALA A 450 -22.04 -15.81 -35.64
N LYS A 451 -22.26 -15.54 -34.35
CA LYS A 451 -21.69 -16.33 -33.25
C LYS A 451 -22.57 -17.53 -32.96
N ARG A 452 -21.95 -18.72 -32.97
CA ARG A 452 -22.61 -19.99 -32.69
C ARG A 452 -22.49 -20.36 -31.19
N GLN A 453 -23.23 -21.40 -30.78
CA GLN A 453 -23.27 -21.85 -29.38
C GLN A 453 -21.91 -22.41 -28.90
N ASN A 454 -21.17 -23.09 -29.77
CA ASN A 454 -19.79 -23.57 -29.57
C ASN A 454 -18.73 -22.44 -29.58
N HIS A 455 -19.16 -21.18 -29.50
CA HIS A 455 -18.35 -19.96 -29.51
C HIS A 455 -17.58 -19.64 -30.80
N THR A 456 -17.65 -20.47 -31.84
CA THR A 456 -17.12 -20.11 -33.16
C THR A 456 -17.91 -18.96 -33.79
N TYR A 457 -17.30 -18.29 -34.76
CA TYR A 457 -17.93 -17.21 -35.49
C TYR A 457 -17.87 -17.60 -36.97
N ARG A 458 -19.01 -17.89 -37.62
CA ARG A 458 -19.05 -18.39 -39.02
C ARG A 458 -20.06 -17.62 -39.90
N PRO A 459 -19.89 -17.56 -41.24
CA PRO A 459 -20.91 -17.07 -42.16
C PRO A 459 -22.16 -17.94 -42.05
N ASN A 460 -23.32 -17.36 -41.72
CA ASN A 460 -24.52 -18.14 -41.40
C ASN A 460 -25.58 -18.15 -42.51
N ARG A 461 -25.81 -17.00 -43.15
CA ARG A 461 -26.74 -16.88 -44.28
C ARG A 461 -26.46 -15.61 -45.09
N PRO A 462 -26.87 -15.55 -46.38
CA PRO A 462 -26.92 -14.29 -47.10
C PRO A 462 -27.89 -13.28 -46.47
N LEU A 463 -27.65 -11.99 -46.73
CA LEU A 463 -28.60 -10.91 -46.48
C LEU A 463 -29.85 -11.09 -47.36
N THR A 464 -31.02 -10.75 -46.82
CA THR A 464 -32.26 -10.70 -47.60
C THR A 464 -32.37 -9.36 -48.35
N HIS A 465 -33.20 -9.30 -49.40
CA HIS A 465 -33.50 -8.03 -50.08
C HIS A 465 -34.14 -6.98 -49.14
N GLU A 466 -34.90 -7.41 -48.13
CA GLU A 466 -35.45 -6.51 -47.10
C GLU A 466 -34.38 -5.95 -46.16
N GLU A 467 -33.29 -6.69 -45.94
CA GLU A 467 -32.12 -6.26 -45.17
C GLU A 467 -31.21 -5.33 -45.98
N GLU A 468 -30.95 -5.64 -47.27
CA GLU A 468 -30.19 -4.75 -48.17
C GLU A 468 -30.92 -3.43 -48.50
N ALA A 469 -32.24 -3.37 -48.32
CA ALA A 469 -33.04 -2.14 -48.46
C ALA A 469 -32.92 -1.18 -47.26
N GLN A 470 -32.38 -1.63 -46.12
CA GLN A 470 -32.29 -0.83 -44.90
C GLN A 470 -31.03 0.06 -44.84
N SER A 471 -30.98 0.93 -43.83
CA SER A 471 -29.74 1.62 -43.48
C SER A 471 -28.76 0.69 -42.76
N VAL A 472 -27.46 0.94 -42.92
CA VAL A 472 -26.37 0.21 -42.27
C VAL A 472 -26.56 0.11 -40.75
N GLY A 473 -27.04 1.18 -40.10
CA GLY A 473 -27.28 1.23 -38.66
C GLY A 473 -28.40 0.29 -38.22
N GLN A 474 -29.52 0.27 -38.96
CA GLN A 474 -30.64 -0.64 -38.71
C GLN A 474 -30.26 -2.09 -38.97
N LEU A 475 -29.57 -2.37 -40.09
CA LEU A 475 -29.09 -3.71 -40.41
C LEU A 475 -28.21 -4.28 -39.29
N ARG A 476 -27.28 -3.47 -38.78
CA ARG A 476 -26.44 -3.82 -37.62
C ARG A 476 -27.28 -4.10 -36.37
N GLU A 477 -28.34 -3.34 -36.10
CA GLU A 477 -29.20 -3.56 -34.92
C GLU A 477 -30.06 -4.83 -35.03
N VAL A 478 -30.54 -5.16 -36.23
CA VAL A 478 -31.31 -6.40 -36.50
C VAL A 478 -30.43 -7.64 -36.42
N THR A 479 -29.21 -7.58 -36.96
CA THR A 479 -28.29 -8.73 -37.02
C THR A 479 -27.56 -8.98 -35.70
N ASN A 480 -27.30 -7.95 -34.89
CA ASN A 480 -26.37 -8.02 -33.77
C ASN A 480 -27.08 -8.12 -32.41
N LYS A 481 -27.75 -9.25 -32.18
CA LYS A 481 -28.42 -9.58 -30.89
C LYS A 481 -27.49 -9.64 -29.66
N ALA A 482 -26.17 -9.57 -29.87
CA ALA A 482 -25.15 -9.76 -28.84
C ALA A 482 -24.39 -8.45 -28.47
N HIS A 483 -24.90 -7.28 -28.85
CA HIS A 483 -24.32 -5.96 -28.53
C HIS A 483 -22.87 -5.73 -29.00
N SER A 484 -22.39 -6.41 -30.06
CA SER A 484 -21.12 -6.02 -30.68
C SER A 484 -21.25 -4.64 -31.33
N ALA A 485 -20.21 -3.82 -31.23
CA ALA A 485 -20.21 -2.45 -31.77
C ALA A 485 -20.13 -2.41 -33.31
N GLU A 486 -19.76 -3.52 -33.94
CA GLU A 486 -19.38 -3.62 -35.36
C GLU A 486 -20.25 -4.63 -36.11
N LEU A 487 -20.41 -4.43 -37.42
CA LEU A 487 -21.02 -5.39 -38.33
C LEU A 487 -19.93 -6.18 -39.04
N LYS A 488 -20.01 -7.52 -39.04
CA LYS A 488 -19.05 -8.42 -39.69
C LYS A 488 -19.75 -9.19 -40.81
N LEU A 489 -19.19 -9.13 -42.02
CA LEU A 489 -19.78 -9.72 -43.23
C LEU A 489 -18.74 -10.51 -44.01
N PHE A 490 -19.17 -11.59 -44.65
CA PHE A 490 -18.42 -12.26 -45.71
C PHE A 490 -18.98 -11.82 -47.08
N LEU A 491 -18.12 -11.53 -48.04
CA LEU A 491 -18.49 -11.16 -49.40
C LEU A 491 -18.25 -12.35 -50.33
N GLU A 492 -19.33 -13.00 -50.75
CA GLU A 492 -19.33 -14.03 -51.78
C GLU A 492 -19.18 -13.38 -53.16
N VAL A 493 -18.14 -13.80 -53.88
CA VAL A 493 -17.86 -13.43 -55.27
C VAL A 493 -17.61 -14.71 -56.05
N GLU A 494 -18.34 -14.94 -57.14
CA GLU A 494 -18.08 -16.06 -58.04
C GLU A 494 -17.18 -15.63 -59.21
N LEU A 495 -16.28 -16.52 -59.63
CA LEU A 495 -15.32 -16.27 -60.71
C LEU A 495 -15.52 -17.23 -61.88
N GLY A 496 -15.84 -16.69 -63.06
CA GLY A 496 -15.84 -17.40 -64.34
C GLY A 496 -14.74 -16.84 -65.25
N ASP A 497 -13.87 -17.69 -65.79
CA ASP A 497 -12.70 -17.31 -66.61
C ASP A 497 -11.90 -16.12 -66.02
N LEU A 498 -11.61 -16.18 -64.72
CA LEU A 498 -10.91 -15.15 -63.92
C LEU A 498 -11.63 -13.79 -63.86
N ARG A 499 -12.94 -13.74 -64.10
CA ARG A 499 -13.78 -12.54 -63.97
C ARG A 499 -14.95 -12.77 -63.02
N PRO A 500 -15.34 -11.77 -62.21
CA PRO A 500 -16.55 -11.85 -61.40
C PRO A 500 -17.81 -12.14 -62.25
N ILE A 501 -18.62 -13.10 -61.81
CA ILE A 501 -19.92 -13.46 -62.39
C ILE A 501 -21.03 -13.39 -61.31
N PRO A 502 -22.32 -13.31 -61.70
CA PRO A 502 -23.41 -13.25 -60.72
C PRO A 502 -23.44 -14.51 -59.84
N PRO A 503 -23.47 -14.38 -58.50
CA PRO A 503 -23.56 -15.52 -57.60
C PRO A 503 -24.83 -16.37 -57.85
N PRO A 504 -24.74 -17.72 -57.91
CA PRO A 504 -25.87 -18.59 -58.23
C PRO A 504 -26.95 -18.55 -57.14
N ASP A 505 -28.23 -18.64 -57.51
CA ASP A 505 -29.33 -18.59 -56.52
C ASP A 505 -29.24 -19.75 -55.50
N LYS A 506 -29.06 -19.41 -54.22
CA LYS A 506 -29.03 -20.39 -53.12
C LYS A 506 -30.44 -20.89 -52.84
N THR A 507 -30.72 -22.17 -53.07
CA THR A 507 -31.99 -22.77 -52.66
C THR A 507 -31.97 -23.10 -51.16
N LYS A 508 -33.14 -23.38 -50.56
CA LYS A 508 -33.22 -23.81 -49.16
C LYS A 508 -32.52 -25.15 -48.87
N GLU A 509 -32.19 -25.92 -49.90
CA GLU A 509 -31.47 -27.19 -49.75
C GLU A 509 -29.97 -27.04 -49.88
N ASP A 510 -29.50 -25.95 -50.49
CA ASP A 510 -28.07 -25.64 -50.63
C ASP A 510 -27.48 -25.12 -49.32
N ILE A 511 -26.31 -25.61 -48.95
CA ILE A 511 -25.47 -25.09 -47.86
C ILE A 511 -24.09 -24.72 -48.41
N LEU A 512 -23.52 -23.62 -47.91
CA LEU A 512 -22.17 -23.16 -48.26
C LEU A 512 -21.15 -23.74 -47.29
N LEU A 513 -20.23 -24.56 -47.80
CA LEU A 513 -19.14 -25.18 -47.04
C LEU A 513 -17.78 -24.61 -47.48
N PHE A 514 -16.87 -24.52 -46.52
CA PHE A 514 -15.50 -24.03 -46.70
C PHE A 514 -14.52 -25.20 -46.52
N PHE A 515 -13.43 -25.20 -47.27
CA PHE A 515 -12.50 -26.33 -47.32
C PHE A 515 -11.06 -25.92 -47.03
N LYS A 516 -10.42 -26.68 -46.13
CA LYS A 516 -8.99 -26.56 -45.80
C LYS A 516 -8.29 -27.88 -46.13
N LEU A 517 -7.12 -27.82 -46.76
CA LEU A 517 -6.28 -29.00 -46.98
C LEU A 517 -5.14 -28.97 -45.96
N TYR A 518 -4.93 -30.10 -45.29
CA TYR A 518 -3.76 -30.36 -44.47
C TYR A 518 -2.77 -31.25 -45.22
N ASP A 519 -1.48 -30.92 -45.08
CA ASP A 519 -0.35 -31.62 -45.68
C ASP A 519 0.59 -32.10 -44.56
N PRO A 520 0.46 -33.38 -44.10
CA PRO A 520 1.23 -33.91 -42.97
C PRO A 520 2.75 -33.90 -43.18
N GLU A 521 3.23 -33.93 -44.43
CA GLU A 521 4.67 -33.88 -44.74
C GLU A 521 5.25 -32.48 -44.51
N LYS A 522 4.43 -31.43 -44.64
CA LYS A 522 4.85 -30.02 -44.49
C LYS A 522 4.40 -29.38 -43.18
N GLU A 523 3.58 -30.06 -42.39
CA GLU A 523 2.85 -29.49 -41.24
C GLU A 523 2.05 -28.22 -41.64
N GLU A 524 1.53 -28.17 -42.88
CA GLU A 524 0.87 -26.99 -43.46
C GLU A 524 -0.65 -27.20 -43.64
N LEU A 525 -1.45 -26.26 -43.14
CA LEU A 525 -2.91 -26.22 -43.32
C LEU A 525 -3.29 -25.00 -44.16
N ARG A 526 -3.82 -25.19 -45.37
CA ARG A 526 -4.15 -24.08 -46.29
C ARG A 526 -5.63 -24.05 -46.68
N TYR A 527 -6.14 -22.85 -46.97
CA TYR A 527 -7.46 -22.71 -47.59
C TYR A 527 -7.45 -23.22 -49.03
N VAL A 528 -8.54 -23.85 -49.45
CA VAL A 528 -8.70 -24.46 -50.78
C VAL A 528 -9.89 -23.90 -51.56
N GLY A 529 -10.84 -23.27 -50.85
CA GLY A 529 -12.02 -22.64 -51.42
C GLY A 529 -13.30 -23.04 -50.71
N ARG A 530 -14.44 -22.74 -51.34
CA ARG A 530 -15.79 -22.99 -50.85
C ARG A 530 -16.66 -23.63 -51.93
N LEU A 531 -17.67 -24.40 -51.54
CA LEU A 531 -18.64 -25.01 -52.46
C LEU A 531 -20.05 -24.92 -51.89
N PHE A 532 -21.04 -24.74 -52.78
CA PHE A 532 -22.42 -25.06 -52.46
C PHE A 532 -22.66 -26.56 -52.64
N VAL A 533 -23.25 -27.20 -51.64
CA VAL A 533 -23.67 -28.61 -51.69
C VAL A 533 -25.12 -28.76 -51.26
N LYS A 534 -25.80 -29.83 -51.68
CA LYS A 534 -27.13 -30.16 -51.16
C LYS A 534 -27.00 -30.74 -49.76
N SER A 535 -27.71 -30.18 -48.79
CA SER A 535 -27.80 -30.69 -47.41
C SER A 535 -28.27 -32.15 -47.32
N THR A 536 -29.01 -32.64 -48.32
CA THR A 536 -29.43 -34.05 -48.45
C THR A 536 -28.42 -34.94 -49.19
N GLY A 537 -27.46 -34.35 -49.90
CA GLY A 537 -26.35 -35.03 -50.56
C GLY A 537 -25.29 -35.53 -49.58
N LYS A 538 -24.27 -36.22 -50.11
CA LYS A 538 -23.27 -36.96 -49.33
C LYS A 538 -21.85 -36.47 -49.63
N PRO A 539 -20.91 -36.50 -48.67
CA PRO A 539 -19.53 -36.09 -48.92
C PRO A 539 -18.83 -36.90 -50.03
N ILE A 540 -19.20 -38.18 -50.23
CA ILE A 540 -18.69 -39.00 -51.34
C ILE A 540 -18.98 -38.39 -52.73
N GLU A 541 -20.03 -37.60 -52.87
CA GLU A 541 -20.44 -36.98 -54.14
C GLU A 541 -19.54 -35.80 -54.55
N ILE A 542 -18.78 -35.23 -53.59
CA ILE A 542 -17.91 -34.07 -53.84
C ILE A 542 -16.40 -34.40 -53.85
N LEU A 543 -15.99 -35.63 -53.54
CA LEU A 543 -14.55 -35.99 -53.42
C LEU A 543 -13.75 -35.67 -54.68
N SER A 544 -14.26 -36.00 -55.86
CA SER A 544 -13.61 -35.69 -57.14
C SER A 544 -13.43 -34.17 -57.34
N LYS A 545 -14.35 -33.35 -56.82
CA LYS A 545 -14.24 -31.89 -56.85
C LYS A 545 -13.21 -31.37 -55.84
N LEU A 546 -13.14 -31.96 -54.64
CA LEU A 546 -12.12 -31.63 -53.64
C LEU A 546 -10.72 -32.00 -54.12
N ASN A 547 -10.56 -33.18 -54.74
CA ASN A 547 -9.32 -33.58 -55.40
C ASN A 547 -8.90 -32.58 -56.50
N GLN A 548 -9.85 -32.16 -57.36
CA GLN A 548 -9.59 -31.11 -58.36
C GLN A 548 -9.11 -29.79 -57.72
N MET A 549 -9.74 -29.34 -56.63
CA MET A 549 -9.37 -28.08 -55.96
C MET A 549 -8.06 -28.18 -55.18
N ALA A 550 -7.73 -29.35 -54.63
CA ALA A 550 -6.46 -29.62 -53.97
C ALA A 550 -5.28 -29.71 -54.96
N GLY A 551 -5.56 -30.12 -56.21
CA GLY A 551 -4.54 -30.44 -57.23
C GLY A 551 -4.14 -31.93 -57.24
N PHE A 552 -5.00 -32.81 -56.73
CA PHE A 552 -4.77 -34.26 -56.65
C PHE A 552 -5.33 -35.02 -57.87
N ALA A 553 -4.99 -36.30 -57.98
CA ALA A 553 -5.62 -37.20 -58.96
C ALA A 553 -7.14 -37.32 -58.68
N PRO A 554 -8.00 -37.43 -59.70
CA PRO A 554 -9.46 -37.48 -59.49
C PRO A 554 -9.92 -38.63 -58.58
N ASP A 555 -9.16 -39.73 -58.57
CA ASP A 555 -9.34 -40.98 -57.84
C ASP A 555 -8.48 -41.09 -56.55
N GLU A 556 -7.78 -40.02 -56.15
CA GLU A 556 -7.02 -39.97 -54.89
C GLU A 556 -7.95 -40.21 -53.69
N GLU A 557 -7.57 -41.12 -52.77
CA GLU A 557 -8.31 -41.31 -51.52
C GLU A 557 -7.96 -40.23 -50.50
N ILE A 558 -8.98 -39.47 -50.09
CA ILE A 558 -8.88 -38.39 -49.10
C ILE A 558 -9.76 -38.67 -47.88
N GLU A 559 -9.33 -38.21 -46.71
CA GLU A 559 -10.07 -38.23 -45.44
C GLU A 559 -10.65 -36.86 -45.13
N LEU A 560 -11.81 -36.83 -44.47
CA LEU A 560 -12.59 -35.62 -44.22
C LEU A 560 -12.84 -35.45 -42.73
N TYR A 561 -12.63 -34.25 -42.21
CA TYR A 561 -12.83 -33.88 -40.81
C TYR A 561 -13.62 -32.58 -40.70
N GLU A 562 -14.55 -32.50 -39.76
CA GLU A 562 -15.30 -31.29 -39.46
C GLU A 562 -14.54 -30.45 -38.43
N GLU A 563 -14.32 -29.15 -38.70
CA GLU A 563 -13.73 -28.23 -37.73
C GLU A 563 -14.83 -27.56 -36.88
N ILE A 564 -15.10 -28.16 -35.72
CA ILE A 564 -16.27 -27.84 -34.87
C ILE A 564 -15.95 -26.76 -33.82
N LYS A 565 -14.86 -26.91 -33.05
CA LYS A 565 -14.56 -26.06 -31.88
C LYS A 565 -13.06 -26.07 -31.54
N PHE A 566 -12.57 -24.98 -30.94
CA PHE A 566 -11.17 -24.83 -30.53
C PHE A 566 -11.00 -24.68 -29.02
N GLU A 567 -11.79 -23.82 -28.38
CA GLU A 567 -11.64 -23.43 -26.98
C GLU A 567 -12.85 -23.88 -26.15
N PRO A 568 -12.67 -24.46 -24.94
CA PRO A 568 -11.41 -24.71 -24.23
C PRO A 568 -10.70 -26.02 -24.64
N THR A 569 -11.25 -26.74 -25.62
CA THR A 569 -10.74 -28.01 -26.12
C THR A 569 -11.01 -28.11 -27.61
N VAL A 570 -10.02 -28.56 -28.38
CA VAL A 570 -10.17 -28.82 -29.82
C VAL A 570 -11.18 -29.94 -30.02
N MET A 571 -12.08 -29.75 -30.98
CA MET A 571 -13.05 -30.73 -31.44
C MET A 571 -13.00 -30.71 -32.97
N CYS A 572 -12.38 -31.74 -33.53
CA CYS A 572 -12.32 -31.97 -34.97
C CYS A 572 -12.62 -33.45 -35.22
N GLU A 573 -13.75 -33.74 -35.86
CA GLU A 573 -14.30 -35.11 -35.93
C GLU A 573 -14.31 -35.64 -37.37
N HIS A 574 -14.02 -36.94 -37.54
CA HIS A 574 -14.01 -37.56 -38.87
C HIS A 574 -15.43 -37.70 -39.45
N ILE A 575 -15.62 -37.24 -40.69
CA ILE A 575 -16.91 -37.23 -41.40
C ILE A 575 -17.13 -38.55 -42.15
N ASP A 576 -18.24 -39.24 -41.87
CA ASP A 576 -18.65 -40.40 -42.69
C ASP A 576 -19.07 -39.96 -44.11
N LYS A 577 -18.27 -40.35 -45.08
CA LYS A 577 -18.43 -40.08 -46.51
C LYS A 577 -19.77 -40.60 -47.07
N LYS A 578 -20.43 -41.57 -46.42
CA LYS A 578 -21.67 -42.23 -46.85
C LYS A 578 -22.95 -41.64 -46.25
N THR A 579 -22.84 -40.89 -45.15
CA THR A 579 -23.95 -40.21 -44.48
C THR A 579 -24.18 -38.84 -45.14
N SER A 580 -25.40 -38.31 -45.10
CA SER A 580 -25.68 -37.00 -45.72
C SER A 580 -25.28 -35.85 -44.80
N PHE A 581 -24.92 -34.70 -45.38
CA PHE A 581 -24.46 -33.52 -44.63
C PHE A 581 -25.41 -33.14 -43.49
N ARG A 582 -26.73 -33.13 -43.74
CA ARG A 582 -27.77 -32.86 -42.73
C ARG A 582 -27.78 -33.86 -41.58
N LEU A 583 -27.48 -35.14 -41.81
CA LEU A 583 -27.40 -36.15 -40.75
C LEU A 583 -26.10 -36.03 -39.94
N CYS A 584 -25.03 -35.54 -40.55
CA CYS A 584 -23.81 -35.10 -39.87
C CYS A 584 -23.97 -33.74 -39.14
N GLN A 585 -25.14 -33.11 -39.17
CA GLN A 585 -25.39 -31.76 -38.62
C GLN A 585 -24.59 -30.62 -39.28
N ILE A 586 -24.10 -30.85 -40.51
CA ILE A 586 -23.33 -29.88 -41.30
C ILE A 586 -24.28 -28.85 -41.93
N GLU A 587 -24.01 -27.57 -41.69
CA GLU A 587 -24.80 -26.38 -42.03
C GLU A 587 -23.97 -25.31 -42.80
N ASP A 588 -24.63 -24.19 -43.14
CA ASP A 588 -23.98 -23.02 -43.74
C ASP A 588 -22.83 -22.47 -42.85
N GLY A 589 -21.64 -22.33 -43.44
CA GLY A 589 -20.44 -21.81 -42.77
C GLY A 589 -19.58 -22.86 -42.08
N ASP A 590 -19.86 -24.15 -42.27
CA ASP A 590 -18.99 -25.21 -41.77
C ASP A 590 -17.71 -25.37 -42.59
N ILE A 591 -16.67 -25.78 -41.89
CA ILE A 591 -15.34 -25.98 -42.43
C ILE A 591 -15.06 -27.47 -42.42
N ILE A 592 -14.81 -28.02 -43.60
CA ILE A 592 -14.31 -29.39 -43.77
C ILE A 592 -12.81 -29.29 -44.04
N CYS A 593 -12.02 -29.76 -43.08
CA CYS A 593 -10.62 -30.03 -43.28
C CYS A 593 -10.48 -31.39 -43.96
N PHE A 594 -9.51 -31.53 -44.87
CA PHE A 594 -9.24 -32.80 -45.52
C PHE A 594 -7.74 -33.00 -45.77
N GLN A 595 -7.35 -34.25 -45.97
CA GLN A 595 -5.98 -34.67 -46.28
C GLN A 595 -5.99 -35.93 -47.14
N LYS A 596 -4.83 -36.32 -47.67
CA LYS A 596 -4.66 -37.65 -48.26
C LYS A 596 -4.76 -38.73 -47.18
N LEU A 597 -5.26 -39.90 -47.53
CA LEU A 597 -5.25 -41.06 -46.64
C LEU A 597 -3.79 -41.42 -46.28
N THR A 598 -3.47 -41.40 -44.99
CA THR A 598 -2.15 -41.78 -44.48
C THR A 598 -2.05 -43.31 -44.36
N PRO A 599 -1.07 -43.98 -44.99
CA PRO A 599 -0.86 -45.42 -44.80
C PRO A 599 -0.50 -45.76 -43.34
N LEU A 600 -1.02 -46.88 -42.81
CA LEU A 600 -0.75 -47.31 -41.42
C LEU A 600 0.75 -47.53 -41.11
N GLU A 601 1.59 -47.78 -42.13
CA GLU A 601 3.04 -47.94 -41.94
C GLU A 601 3.77 -46.60 -41.70
N SER A 602 3.18 -45.47 -42.12
CA SER A 602 3.78 -44.13 -42.03
C SER A 602 3.19 -43.22 -40.94
N GLU A 603 2.25 -43.72 -40.11
CA GLU A 603 1.81 -43.02 -38.89
C GLU A 603 2.96 -42.70 -37.90
N THR A 604 4.11 -43.40 -38.03
CA THR A 604 5.30 -43.16 -37.22
C THR A 604 6.34 -42.21 -37.85
N GLU A 605 6.17 -41.80 -39.12
CA GLU A 605 7.06 -40.84 -39.80
C GLU A 605 6.61 -39.38 -39.59
N PHE A 606 5.30 -39.12 -39.50
CA PHE A 606 4.77 -37.77 -39.37
C PHE A 606 4.56 -37.37 -37.90
N ARG A 607 4.98 -36.16 -37.54
CA ARG A 607 4.82 -35.61 -36.18
C ARG A 607 3.36 -35.36 -35.79
N TYR A 608 2.55 -34.98 -36.78
CA TYR A 608 1.12 -34.72 -36.68
C TYR A 608 0.44 -35.40 -37.89
N PRO A 609 0.10 -36.69 -37.79
CA PRO A 609 -0.33 -37.51 -38.93
C PRO A 609 -1.72 -37.13 -39.46
N ASP A 610 -2.53 -36.40 -38.67
CA ASP A 610 -3.90 -36.03 -39.02
C ASP A 610 -4.27 -34.58 -38.63
N VAL A 611 -5.39 -34.09 -39.19
CA VAL A 611 -5.91 -32.74 -38.87
C VAL A 611 -6.19 -32.57 -37.35
N PRO A 612 -6.85 -33.51 -36.64
CA PRO A 612 -7.11 -33.35 -35.21
C PRO A 612 -5.83 -33.16 -34.38
N SER A 613 -4.80 -33.99 -34.57
CA SER A 613 -3.52 -33.89 -33.85
C SER A 613 -2.76 -32.60 -34.18
N PHE A 614 -2.79 -32.15 -35.44
CA PHE A 614 -2.23 -30.86 -35.82
C PHE A 614 -2.94 -29.68 -35.15
N LEU A 615 -4.28 -29.67 -35.14
CA LEU A 615 -5.06 -28.61 -34.49
C LEU A 615 -4.88 -28.64 -32.96
N GLU A 616 -4.76 -29.82 -32.34
CA GLU A 616 -4.44 -29.96 -30.92
C GLU A 616 -3.04 -29.43 -30.58
N TYR A 617 -2.05 -29.68 -31.44
CA TYR A 617 -0.74 -29.04 -31.32
C TYR A 617 -0.86 -27.52 -31.39
N VAL A 618 -1.54 -26.96 -32.42
CA VAL A 618 -1.67 -25.50 -32.56
C VAL A 618 -2.41 -24.87 -31.38
N HIS A 619 -3.46 -25.53 -30.86
CA HIS A 619 -4.17 -25.10 -29.65
C HIS A 619 -3.25 -25.03 -28.43
N ASN A 620 -2.40 -26.05 -28.27
CA ASN A 620 -1.52 -26.15 -27.12
C ASN A 620 -0.19 -25.41 -27.31
N ARG A 621 0.14 -24.94 -28.52
CA ARG A 621 1.38 -24.20 -28.80
C ARG A 621 1.40 -22.86 -28.06
N GLN A 622 2.49 -22.59 -27.35
CA GLN A 622 2.75 -21.35 -26.63
C GLN A 622 4.22 -20.97 -26.77
N MET A 623 4.50 -19.80 -27.35
CA MET A 623 5.82 -19.18 -27.25
C MET A 623 5.99 -18.60 -25.84
N VAL A 624 7.12 -18.89 -25.20
CA VAL A 624 7.47 -18.36 -23.87
C VAL A 624 8.82 -17.68 -23.92
N HIS A 625 8.85 -16.43 -23.46
CA HIS A 625 10.03 -15.59 -23.30
C HIS A 625 10.66 -15.87 -21.92
N PHE A 626 11.92 -16.31 -21.92
CA PHE A 626 12.67 -16.60 -20.70
C PHE A 626 13.61 -15.45 -20.36
N ARG A 627 13.58 -15.02 -19.10
CA ARG A 627 14.48 -13.98 -18.55
C ARG A 627 15.28 -14.54 -17.40
N SER A 628 16.61 -14.32 -17.40
CA SER A 628 17.40 -14.56 -16.20
C SER A 628 16.94 -13.65 -15.06
N LEU A 629 16.83 -14.18 -13.84
CA LEU A 629 16.45 -13.43 -12.65
C LEU A 629 17.46 -12.30 -12.33
N ASP A 630 18.71 -12.43 -12.77
CA ASP A 630 19.75 -11.40 -12.67
C ASP A 630 19.52 -10.22 -13.64
N LYS A 631 18.77 -10.45 -14.73
CA LYS A 631 18.48 -9.47 -15.79
C LYS A 631 16.97 -9.41 -16.11
N PRO A 632 16.09 -9.06 -15.15
CA PRO A 632 14.65 -9.29 -15.26
C PRO A 632 13.90 -8.38 -16.26
N LYS A 633 14.63 -7.55 -17.03
CA LYS A 633 14.10 -6.59 -18.01
C LYS A 633 14.41 -6.95 -19.46
N GLU A 634 15.29 -7.92 -19.68
CA GLU A 634 15.77 -8.33 -21.01
C GLU A 634 15.34 -9.78 -21.25
N ASP A 635 14.83 -10.07 -22.44
CA ASP A 635 14.59 -11.45 -22.89
C ASP A 635 15.93 -12.09 -23.22
N ASP A 636 16.22 -13.24 -22.61
CA ASP A 636 17.46 -14.00 -22.82
C ASP A 636 17.31 -14.88 -24.06
N PHE A 637 16.20 -15.62 -24.12
CA PHE A 637 15.78 -16.43 -25.26
C PHE A 637 14.27 -16.71 -25.21
N SER A 638 13.72 -17.26 -26.30
CA SER A 638 12.33 -17.74 -26.35
C SER A 638 12.29 -19.21 -26.74
N LEU A 639 11.37 -19.97 -26.13
CA LEU A 639 11.11 -21.37 -26.50
C LEU A 639 9.66 -21.56 -26.91
N GLU A 640 9.45 -22.44 -27.89
CA GLU A 640 8.14 -23.00 -28.19
C GLU A 640 7.86 -24.16 -27.21
N LEU A 641 6.74 -24.08 -26.51
CA LEU A 641 6.31 -25.04 -25.50
C LEU A 641 4.83 -25.40 -25.71
N SER A 642 4.40 -26.54 -25.16
CA SER A 642 2.99 -26.88 -25.03
C SER A 642 2.44 -26.30 -23.73
N LYS A 643 1.23 -25.72 -23.77
CA LYS A 643 0.42 -25.34 -22.59
C LYS A 643 0.32 -26.49 -21.59
N LEU A 644 0.31 -27.74 -22.08
CA LEU A 644 0.22 -28.97 -21.28
C LEU A 644 1.57 -29.45 -20.71
N HIS A 645 2.70 -28.86 -21.08
CA HIS A 645 4.00 -29.24 -20.51
C HIS A 645 3.98 -29.12 -18.98
N THR A 646 4.48 -30.16 -18.31
CA THR A 646 4.67 -30.16 -16.85
C THR A 646 5.85 -29.24 -16.45
N TYR A 647 6.04 -29.02 -15.15
CA TYR A 647 7.22 -28.30 -14.66
C TYR A 647 8.52 -28.91 -15.18
N ASP A 648 8.60 -30.25 -15.20
CA ASP A 648 9.78 -31.00 -15.61
C ASP A 648 10.03 -30.86 -17.13
N ASP A 649 8.97 -30.94 -17.94
CA ASP A 649 9.03 -30.70 -19.39
C ASP A 649 9.59 -29.31 -19.76
N VAL A 650 9.23 -28.29 -18.97
CA VAL A 650 9.69 -26.92 -19.18
C VAL A 650 11.16 -26.79 -18.78
N VAL A 651 11.55 -27.23 -17.58
CA VAL A 651 12.95 -27.09 -17.15
C VAL A 651 13.90 -27.96 -17.95
N GLU A 652 13.49 -29.12 -18.45
CA GLU A 652 14.33 -29.96 -19.31
C GLU A 652 14.65 -29.27 -20.65
N ARG A 653 13.66 -28.59 -21.24
CA ARG A 653 13.85 -27.82 -22.49
C ARG A 653 14.70 -26.57 -22.25
N VAL A 654 14.50 -25.87 -21.12
CA VAL A 654 15.37 -24.76 -20.70
C VAL A 654 16.81 -25.22 -20.48
N ALA A 655 17.01 -26.34 -19.77
CA ALA A 655 18.33 -26.93 -19.51
C ALA A 655 19.08 -27.27 -20.80
N ARG A 656 18.39 -27.95 -21.73
CA ARG A 656 18.92 -28.26 -23.07
C ARG A 656 19.28 -26.99 -23.86
N HIS A 657 18.54 -25.89 -23.70
CA HIS A 657 18.85 -24.62 -24.37
C HIS A 657 20.07 -23.89 -23.78
N ILE A 658 20.19 -23.85 -22.44
CA ILE A 658 21.28 -23.14 -21.75
C ILE A 658 22.55 -24.00 -21.55
N GLY A 659 22.54 -25.27 -21.99
CA GLY A 659 23.67 -26.19 -21.85
C GLY A 659 23.91 -26.69 -20.42
N LEU A 660 22.85 -26.89 -19.65
CA LEU A 660 22.91 -27.39 -18.27
C LEU A 660 22.60 -28.89 -18.22
N ASP A 661 23.53 -29.69 -17.67
CA ASP A 661 23.40 -31.16 -17.60
C ASP A 661 22.27 -31.65 -16.67
N ASP A 662 21.92 -30.87 -15.65
CA ASP A 662 20.94 -31.21 -14.62
C ASP A 662 19.76 -30.22 -14.61
N PRO A 663 18.63 -30.55 -15.27
CA PRO A 663 17.45 -29.70 -15.30
C PRO A 663 16.85 -29.39 -13.93
N SER A 664 17.06 -30.26 -12.94
CA SER A 664 16.46 -30.10 -11.61
C SER A 664 17.00 -28.89 -10.86
N LYS A 665 18.14 -28.33 -11.28
CA LYS A 665 18.74 -27.10 -10.74
C LYS A 665 18.10 -25.81 -11.23
N ILE A 666 17.20 -25.86 -12.21
CA ILE A 666 16.49 -24.65 -12.67
C ILE A 666 15.32 -24.36 -11.74
N ARG A 667 15.23 -23.12 -11.26
CA ARG A 667 14.06 -22.61 -10.54
C ARG A 667 13.34 -21.56 -11.37
N LEU A 668 12.07 -21.84 -11.68
CA LEU A 668 11.18 -20.93 -12.41
C LEU A 668 10.45 -19.96 -11.47
N THR A 669 10.25 -18.72 -11.92
CA THR A 669 9.45 -17.68 -11.26
C THR A 669 8.50 -17.04 -12.27
N ALA A 670 7.21 -17.00 -11.95
CA ALA A 670 6.21 -16.43 -12.85
C ALA A 670 6.28 -14.90 -12.93
N HIS A 671 5.84 -14.33 -14.05
CA HIS A 671 5.78 -12.88 -14.25
C HIS A 671 4.57 -12.22 -13.55
N ASN A 672 4.75 -10.98 -13.10
CA ASN A 672 3.69 -10.12 -12.60
C ASN A 672 3.37 -9.03 -13.64
N CYS A 673 2.27 -9.24 -14.38
CA CYS A 673 1.78 -8.35 -15.43
C CYS A 673 1.54 -6.90 -15.00
N TYR A 674 1.24 -6.63 -13.72
CA TYR A 674 0.96 -5.27 -13.23
C TYR A 674 2.24 -4.48 -12.91
N SER A 675 3.24 -5.14 -12.30
CA SER A 675 4.51 -4.49 -11.97
C SER A 675 5.58 -4.64 -13.05
N GLN A 676 5.35 -5.50 -14.05
CA GLN A 676 6.31 -5.86 -15.10
C GLN A 676 7.63 -6.42 -14.54
N GLN A 677 7.53 -7.24 -13.47
CA GLN A 677 8.66 -7.80 -12.71
C GLN A 677 8.38 -9.27 -12.34
N PRO A 678 9.39 -10.06 -11.91
CA PRO A 678 9.16 -11.39 -11.32
C PRO A 678 8.23 -11.31 -10.09
N LYS A 679 7.40 -12.33 -9.88
CA LYS A 679 6.63 -12.47 -8.62
C LYS A 679 7.61 -12.66 -7.43
N PRO A 680 7.29 -12.14 -6.23
CA PRO A 680 8.16 -12.28 -5.04
C PRO A 680 8.39 -13.72 -4.55
N GLN A 681 7.60 -14.68 -5.02
CA GLN A 681 7.75 -16.10 -4.71
C GLN A 681 7.95 -16.87 -6.01
N SER A 682 9.02 -17.67 -6.06
CA SER A 682 9.28 -18.62 -7.14
C SER A 682 8.22 -19.72 -7.19
N ILE A 683 8.00 -20.29 -8.36
CA ILE A 683 7.14 -21.47 -8.53
C ILE A 683 7.78 -22.63 -7.76
N ARG A 684 7.00 -23.30 -6.91
CA ARG A 684 7.48 -24.49 -6.19
C ARG A 684 7.52 -25.66 -7.17
N TYR A 685 8.56 -26.49 -7.09
CA TYR A 685 8.68 -27.74 -7.85
C TYR A 685 7.37 -28.54 -7.79
N ARG A 686 6.83 -28.86 -8.97
CA ARG A 686 5.57 -29.60 -9.17
C ARG A 686 4.35 -29.10 -8.37
N SER A 687 4.29 -27.80 -8.01
CA SER A 687 3.09 -27.23 -7.37
C SER A 687 2.02 -26.76 -8.34
N LEU A 688 2.32 -26.76 -9.65
CA LEU A 688 1.44 -26.42 -10.75
C LEU A 688 1.56 -27.57 -11.76
N GLU A 689 0.44 -27.99 -12.33
CA GLU A 689 0.40 -29.17 -13.21
C GLU A 689 0.94 -28.84 -14.60
N HIS A 690 0.52 -27.69 -15.16
CA HIS A 690 0.77 -27.34 -16.55
C HIS A 690 1.35 -25.94 -16.73
N LEU A 691 2.06 -25.72 -17.84
CA LEU A 691 2.62 -24.42 -18.22
C LEU A 691 1.56 -23.32 -18.25
N SER A 692 0.34 -23.62 -18.67
CA SER A 692 -0.80 -22.68 -18.62
C SER A 692 -0.98 -22.04 -17.23
N ASP A 693 -0.77 -22.78 -16.16
CA ASP A 693 -0.94 -22.30 -14.79
C ASP A 693 0.24 -21.44 -14.33
N MET A 694 1.45 -21.78 -14.80
CA MET A 694 2.69 -21.04 -14.51
C MET A 694 2.66 -19.62 -15.11
N LEU A 695 1.97 -19.47 -16.24
CA LEU A 695 1.85 -18.25 -17.02
C LEU A 695 0.74 -17.28 -16.53
N VAL A 696 -0.09 -17.67 -15.56
CA VAL A 696 -1.26 -16.87 -15.14
C VAL A 696 -0.99 -16.03 -13.87
N HIS A 697 -1.57 -14.82 -13.84
CA HIS A 697 -1.60 -13.93 -12.68
C HIS A 697 -2.91 -13.12 -12.65
N TYR A 698 -3.73 -13.30 -11.61
CA TYR A 698 -5.05 -12.64 -11.45
C TYR A 698 -5.90 -12.63 -12.74
N ASN A 699 -6.06 -13.81 -13.35
CA ASN A 699 -6.81 -14.05 -14.59
C ASN A 699 -6.23 -13.41 -15.87
N GLN A 700 -5.03 -12.81 -15.81
CA GLN A 700 -4.28 -12.41 -17.00
C GLN A 700 -3.17 -13.44 -17.25
N SER A 701 -3.06 -13.93 -18.49
CA SER A 701 -1.91 -14.71 -18.95
C SER A 701 -0.75 -13.77 -19.32
N SER A 702 0.47 -14.25 -19.12
CA SER A 702 1.71 -13.66 -19.61
C SER A 702 2.50 -14.75 -20.32
N ASP A 703 3.24 -14.40 -21.35
CA ASP A 703 4.17 -15.26 -22.07
C ASP A 703 5.60 -15.22 -21.49
N ILE A 704 5.80 -14.65 -20.30
CA ILE A 704 7.12 -14.46 -19.68
C ILE A 704 7.29 -15.38 -18.47
N LEU A 705 8.39 -16.13 -18.45
CA LEU A 705 8.91 -16.81 -17.26
C LEU A 705 10.31 -16.31 -16.91
N TYR A 706 10.58 -16.20 -15.62
CA TYR A 706 11.91 -15.95 -15.09
C TYR A 706 12.55 -17.28 -14.69
N TYR A 707 13.87 -17.40 -14.87
CA TYR A 707 14.63 -18.55 -14.41
C TYR A 707 15.91 -18.14 -13.69
N GLU A 708 16.39 -19.03 -12.84
CA GLU A 708 17.71 -18.99 -12.22
C GLU A 708 18.27 -20.41 -12.12
N VAL A 709 19.61 -20.53 -12.07
CA VAL A 709 20.30 -21.81 -11.92
C VAL A 709 20.82 -21.91 -10.49
N LEU A 710 20.42 -22.98 -9.79
CA LEU A 710 20.76 -23.23 -8.40
C LEU A 710 22.09 -24.01 -8.27
N ASP A 711 22.70 -23.91 -7.09
CA ASP A 711 23.86 -24.71 -6.69
C ASP A 711 23.52 -26.21 -6.56
N ILE A 712 22.33 -26.50 -6.02
CA ILE A 712 21.79 -27.85 -5.77
C ILE A 712 20.41 -28.04 -6.44
N PRO A 713 20.00 -29.30 -6.72
CA PRO A 713 18.66 -29.63 -7.22
C PRO A 713 17.53 -28.95 -6.43
N LEU A 714 16.55 -28.38 -7.13
CA LEU A 714 15.37 -27.76 -6.53
C LEU A 714 14.56 -28.73 -5.63
N PRO A 715 14.38 -30.02 -5.97
CA PRO A 715 13.69 -30.98 -5.09
C PRO A 715 14.43 -31.18 -3.76
N GLU A 716 15.77 -31.20 -3.79
CA GLU A 716 16.59 -31.26 -2.58
C GLU A 716 16.50 -29.96 -1.79
N LEU A 717 16.66 -28.81 -2.46
CA LEU A 717 16.54 -27.48 -1.84
C LEU A 717 15.18 -27.29 -1.14
N GLN A 718 14.09 -27.86 -1.68
CA GLN A 718 12.78 -27.87 -1.03
C GLN A 718 12.70 -28.71 0.24
N GLY A 719 13.51 -29.76 0.37
CA GLY A 719 13.65 -30.55 1.61
C GLY A 719 14.48 -29.84 2.68
N LEU A 720 15.27 -28.83 2.29
CA LEU A 720 16.12 -28.04 3.16
C LEU A 720 15.41 -26.77 3.67
N LYS A 721 15.95 -26.20 4.74
CA LYS A 721 15.66 -24.85 5.24
C LYS A 721 16.99 -24.14 5.45
N THR A 722 17.08 -22.88 5.00
CA THR A 722 18.26 -22.03 5.21
C THR A 722 17.93 -21.02 6.28
N LEU A 723 18.49 -21.19 7.48
CA LEU A 723 18.37 -20.24 8.59
C LEU A 723 19.51 -19.23 8.54
N LYS A 724 19.18 -17.94 8.70
CA LYS A 724 20.16 -16.86 8.84
C LYS A 724 20.41 -16.59 10.32
N VAL A 725 21.51 -17.10 10.86
CA VAL A 725 21.85 -17.03 12.29
C VAL A 725 22.91 -15.97 12.53
N VAL A 726 22.66 -15.09 13.51
CA VAL A 726 23.55 -14.02 13.96
C VAL A 726 24.33 -14.52 15.18
N PHE A 727 25.62 -14.79 15.02
CA PHE A 727 26.48 -15.24 16.11
C PHE A 727 27.12 -14.06 16.83
N HIS A 728 27.03 -14.04 18.17
CA HIS A 728 27.67 -13.06 19.04
C HIS A 728 28.86 -13.73 19.75
N HIS A 729 30.07 -13.22 19.53
CA HIS A 729 31.26 -13.74 20.20
C HIS A 729 31.27 -13.37 21.69
N ALA A 730 31.72 -14.30 22.55
CA ALA A 730 31.78 -14.06 24.00
C ALA A 730 32.92 -13.13 24.44
N THR A 731 33.98 -13.00 23.63
CA THR A 731 35.24 -12.32 23.98
C THR A 731 35.62 -11.17 23.04
N LYS A 732 34.92 -11.02 21.91
CA LYS A 732 35.12 -9.96 20.91
C LYS A 732 33.78 -9.22 20.75
N ASP A 733 33.80 -7.89 20.64
CA ASP A 733 32.61 -7.09 20.25
C ASP A 733 32.37 -7.23 18.73
N GLU A 734 32.18 -8.47 18.29
CA GLU A 734 32.07 -8.88 16.90
C GLU A 734 30.82 -9.75 16.71
N VAL A 735 30.05 -9.42 15.67
CA VAL A 735 28.80 -10.09 15.32
C VAL A 735 28.89 -10.58 13.89
N VAL A 736 28.76 -11.89 13.70
CA VAL A 736 28.95 -12.57 12.40
C VAL A 736 27.65 -13.25 11.97
N ILE A 737 27.31 -13.18 10.68
CA ILE A 737 26.09 -13.78 10.14
C ILE A 737 26.45 -15.07 9.38
N HIS A 738 25.89 -16.19 9.81
CA HIS A 738 26.04 -17.50 9.18
C HIS A 738 24.72 -17.97 8.56
N ASN A 739 24.75 -18.34 7.28
CA ASN A 739 23.64 -19.03 6.63
C ASN A 739 23.83 -20.54 6.84
N ILE A 740 22.92 -21.15 7.60
CA ILE A 740 22.93 -22.58 7.94
C ILE A 740 21.81 -23.26 7.16
N ARG A 741 22.18 -24.12 6.20
CA ARG A 741 21.25 -24.87 5.36
C ARG A 741 21.23 -26.33 5.82
N LEU A 742 20.10 -26.78 6.37
CA LEU A 742 19.91 -28.13 6.92
C LEU A 742 18.53 -28.69 6.49
N PRO A 743 18.32 -30.02 6.51
CA PRO A 743 17.01 -30.63 6.28
C PRO A 743 15.93 -30.08 7.23
N LYS A 744 14.70 -29.89 6.75
CA LYS A 744 13.59 -29.32 7.54
C LYS A 744 13.31 -30.08 8.85
N GLN A 745 13.48 -31.40 8.82
CA GLN A 745 13.32 -32.29 9.97
C GLN A 745 14.47 -32.20 10.99
N SER A 746 15.59 -31.55 10.66
CA SER A 746 16.70 -31.31 11.59
C SER A 746 16.26 -30.46 12.77
N THR A 747 17.06 -30.55 13.83
CA THR A 747 16.81 -29.92 15.12
C THR A 747 17.70 -28.70 15.32
N VAL A 748 17.35 -27.87 16.32
CA VAL A 748 18.20 -26.75 16.77
C VAL A 748 19.57 -27.23 17.25
N GLY A 749 19.67 -28.44 17.80
CA GLY A 749 20.94 -29.09 18.11
C GLY A 749 21.83 -29.29 16.88
N ASP A 750 21.25 -29.68 15.74
CA ASP A 750 21.98 -29.83 14.48
C ASP A 750 22.47 -28.47 13.95
N VAL A 751 21.65 -27.41 14.06
CA VAL A 751 22.03 -26.03 13.74
C VAL A 751 23.23 -25.58 14.58
N ILE A 752 23.20 -25.87 15.89
CA ILE A 752 24.28 -25.54 16.82
C ILE A 752 25.56 -26.31 16.49
N ASN A 753 25.46 -27.61 16.18
CA ASN A 753 26.62 -28.42 15.81
C ASN A 753 27.27 -27.92 14.51
N GLU A 754 26.46 -27.62 13.49
CA GLU A 754 26.92 -27.00 12.24
C GLU A 754 27.55 -25.63 12.48
N LEU A 755 26.94 -24.79 13.34
CA LEU A 755 27.50 -23.47 13.69
C LEU A 755 28.84 -23.60 14.41
N LYS A 756 29.01 -24.56 15.32
CA LYS A 756 30.29 -24.82 16.02
C LYS A 756 31.45 -25.15 15.07
N THR A 757 31.19 -25.64 13.86
CA THR A 757 32.24 -25.85 12.84
C THR A 757 32.69 -24.56 12.13
N LYS A 758 31.90 -23.47 12.26
CA LYS A 758 32.05 -22.22 11.51
C LYS A 758 32.46 -21.02 12.37
N VAL A 759 32.55 -21.17 13.69
CA VAL A 759 32.84 -20.09 14.64
C VAL A 759 34.01 -20.43 15.56
N GLU A 760 34.79 -19.42 15.93
CA GLU A 760 35.77 -19.52 17.01
C GLU A 760 35.06 -19.40 18.37
N LEU A 761 35.19 -20.43 19.21
CA LEU A 761 34.64 -20.49 20.56
C LEU A 761 35.68 -20.06 21.60
N SER A 762 35.24 -19.49 22.74
CA SER A 762 36.16 -19.08 23.81
C SER A 762 36.92 -20.25 24.47
N HIS A 763 36.36 -21.46 24.47
CA HIS A 763 37.03 -22.71 24.85
C HIS A 763 36.43 -23.93 24.11
N PRO A 764 37.16 -25.06 23.96
CA PRO A 764 36.71 -26.22 23.17
C PRO A 764 35.40 -26.86 23.66
N ASN A 765 35.07 -26.69 24.95
CA ASN A 765 33.87 -27.25 25.59
C ASN A 765 32.76 -26.20 25.74
N ALA A 766 32.80 -25.08 24.99
CA ALA A 766 31.75 -24.08 25.05
C ALA A 766 30.43 -24.65 24.52
N GLU A 767 29.34 -24.33 25.21
CA GLU A 767 27.98 -24.68 24.81
C GLU A 767 27.34 -23.44 24.17
N LEU A 768 26.56 -23.66 23.11
CA LEU A 768 25.84 -22.59 22.43
C LEU A 768 24.34 -22.74 22.69
N ARG A 769 23.64 -21.61 22.72
CA ARG A 769 22.18 -21.56 22.62
C ARG A 769 21.75 -20.80 21.37
N LEU A 770 20.59 -21.18 20.85
CA LEU A 770 19.89 -20.41 19.81
C LEU A 770 18.72 -19.65 20.44
N LEU A 771 18.62 -18.37 20.09
CA LEU A 771 17.71 -17.38 20.64
C LEU A 771 16.84 -16.79 19.53
N GLU A 772 15.62 -16.44 19.90
CA GLU A 772 14.68 -15.69 19.08
C GLU A 772 14.61 -14.25 19.60
N VAL A 773 15.13 -13.30 18.81
CA VAL A 773 15.20 -11.88 19.17
C VAL A 773 14.28 -11.07 18.27
N PHE A 774 13.37 -10.32 18.88
CA PHE A 774 12.46 -9.41 18.19
C PHE A 774 12.33 -8.12 18.98
N TYR A 775 12.30 -6.97 18.28
CA TYR A 775 12.11 -5.64 18.89
C TYR A 775 12.94 -5.40 20.18
N HIS A 776 14.24 -5.72 20.10
CA HIS A 776 15.24 -5.63 21.18
C HIS A 776 14.92 -6.44 22.46
N LYS A 777 14.19 -7.55 22.31
CA LYS A 777 13.87 -8.51 23.38
C LYS A 777 14.15 -9.94 22.96
N ILE A 778 14.64 -10.75 23.89
CA ILE A 778 14.75 -12.20 23.73
C ILE A 778 13.39 -12.80 24.09
N TYR A 779 12.72 -13.39 23.09
CA TYR A 779 11.37 -13.96 23.25
C TYR A 779 11.42 -15.45 23.63
N LYS A 780 12.41 -16.17 23.11
CA LYS A 780 12.51 -17.63 23.23
C LYS A 780 13.98 -18.06 23.20
N ILE A 781 14.28 -19.07 24.02
CA ILE A 781 15.47 -19.92 23.86
C ILE A 781 14.95 -21.20 23.22
N PHE A 782 15.53 -21.62 22.10
CA PHE A 782 15.10 -22.82 21.41
C PHE A 782 15.64 -24.08 22.10
N PRO A 783 14.77 -25.04 22.50
CA PRO A 783 15.20 -26.35 22.95
C PRO A 783 15.98 -27.09 21.86
N LEU A 784 17.04 -27.80 22.22
CA LEU A 784 17.90 -28.52 21.26
C LEU A 784 17.16 -29.52 20.37
N ASN A 785 16.03 -30.06 20.84
CA ASN A 785 15.19 -31.02 20.11
C ASN A 785 14.08 -30.36 19.26
N GLU A 786 13.94 -29.04 19.27
CA GLU A 786 12.94 -28.36 18.43
C GLU A 786 13.33 -28.42 16.96
N LYS A 787 12.38 -28.77 16.08
CA LYS A 787 12.59 -28.89 14.63
C LYS A 787 12.70 -27.52 13.97
N ILE A 788 13.68 -27.38 13.07
CA ILE A 788 13.94 -26.11 12.38
C ILE A 788 12.79 -25.68 11.46
N GLU A 789 12.00 -26.63 10.94
CA GLU A 789 10.80 -26.34 10.14
C GLU A 789 9.86 -25.33 10.81
N ASN A 790 9.69 -25.43 12.13
CA ASN A 790 8.77 -24.61 12.93
C ASN A 790 9.28 -23.18 13.23
N ILE A 791 10.57 -22.90 13.02
CA ILE A 791 11.19 -21.60 13.33
C ILE A 791 10.70 -20.52 12.35
N ASN A 792 10.25 -19.35 12.82
CA ASN A 792 9.87 -18.25 11.93
C ASN A 792 11.04 -17.27 11.74
N ASP A 793 11.72 -17.38 10.60
CA ASP A 793 12.91 -16.59 10.22
C ASP A 793 12.60 -15.39 9.30
N GLN A 794 11.32 -15.14 8.98
CA GLN A 794 10.94 -14.07 8.05
C GLN A 794 10.91 -12.67 8.67
N TYR A 795 10.68 -12.59 10.00
CA TYR A 795 10.48 -11.32 10.72
C TYR A 795 11.36 -11.17 11.96
N TRP A 796 11.88 -12.28 12.48
CA TRP A 796 12.55 -12.37 13.78
C TRP A 796 14.03 -12.72 13.59
N THR A 797 14.89 -12.19 14.47
CA THR A 797 16.34 -12.41 14.37
C THR A 797 16.72 -13.65 15.16
N LEU A 798 17.29 -14.64 14.47
CA LEU A 798 17.88 -15.81 15.12
C LEU A 798 19.29 -15.45 15.60
N ARG A 799 19.48 -15.35 16.92
CA ARG A 799 20.78 -15.04 17.55
C ARG A 799 21.35 -16.32 18.17
N ALA A 800 22.65 -16.55 18.00
CA ALA A 800 23.37 -17.62 18.68
C ALA A 800 24.50 -17.04 19.53
N GLU A 801 24.74 -17.61 20.70
CA GLU A 801 25.75 -17.14 21.64
C GLU A 801 26.25 -18.28 22.52
N GLU A 802 27.46 -18.13 23.06
CA GLU A 802 28.02 -19.04 24.07
C GLU A 802 27.28 -18.87 25.42
N ILE A 803 26.96 -19.98 26.07
CA ILE A 803 26.35 -20.01 27.41
C ILE A 803 27.46 -19.74 28.44
N PRO A 804 27.42 -18.63 29.21
CA PRO A 804 28.43 -18.33 30.22
C PRO A 804 28.50 -19.40 31.33
N GLU A 805 29.69 -19.64 31.88
CA GLU A 805 29.89 -20.58 32.99
C GLU A 805 29.09 -20.22 34.26
N GLU A 806 28.75 -18.93 34.47
CA GLU A 806 27.84 -18.48 35.53
C GLU A 806 26.41 -19.02 35.35
N GLU A 807 25.97 -19.27 34.11
CA GLU A 807 24.63 -19.79 33.79
C GLU A 807 24.56 -21.33 33.82
N LYS A 808 25.70 -22.03 33.68
CA LYS A 808 25.74 -23.51 33.69
C LYS A 808 25.56 -24.11 35.09
N ASN A 809 25.90 -23.35 36.13
CA ASN A 809 25.96 -23.81 37.52
C ASN A 809 24.85 -23.20 38.41
N ILE A 810 23.69 -22.88 37.83
CA ILE A 810 22.53 -22.31 38.53
C ILE A 810 22.04 -23.29 39.62
N GLY A 811 22.21 -22.89 40.88
CA GLY A 811 21.74 -23.64 42.04
C GLY A 811 20.21 -23.57 42.22
N PRO A 812 19.63 -24.36 43.13
CA PRO A 812 18.19 -24.31 43.40
C PRO A 812 17.70 -22.95 43.95
N HIS A 813 18.62 -22.10 44.42
CA HIS A 813 18.40 -20.76 44.98
C HIS A 813 18.76 -19.61 44.02
N ASP A 814 18.95 -19.93 42.73
CA ASP A 814 19.34 -18.97 41.69
C ASP A 814 18.26 -18.86 40.61
N ARG A 815 18.19 -17.73 39.89
CA ARG A 815 17.25 -17.52 38.77
C ARG A 815 17.95 -16.84 37.60
N LEU A 816 17.72 -17.36 36.39
CA LEU A 816 18.10 -16.69 35.16
C LEU A 816 17.02 -15.67 34.77
N ILE A 817 17.40 -14.41 34.60
CA ILE A 817 16.49 -13.31 34.23
C ILE A 817 16.88 -12.71 32.88
N HIS A 818 15.87 -12.20 32.16
CA HIS A 818 16.02 -11.52 30.88
C HIS A 818 16.15 -10.02 31.11
N VAL A 819 17.16 -9.39 30.49
CA VAL A 819 17.45 -7.95 30.62
C VAL A 819 17.33 -7.28 29.26
N TYR A 820 16.69 -6.11 29.19
CA TYR A 820 16.59 -5.31 27.95
C TYR A 820 16.58 -3.80 28.25
N HIS A 821 16.97 -2.99 27.27
CA HIS A 821 17.03 -1.53 27.37
C HIS A 821 15.77 -0.90 26.80
N PHE A 822 15.25 0.15 27.44
CA PHE A 822 14.12 0.90 26.93
C PHE A 822 14.16 2.38 27.30
N THR A 823 13.40 3.17 26.56
CA THR A 823 13.08 4.55 26.91
C THR A 823 11.56 4.74 26.97
N LYS A 824 11.11 5.72 27.75
CA LYS A 824 9.69 6.01 27.97
C LYS A 824 9.27 7.21 27.13
N ASP A 825 8.58 6.95 26.01
CA ASP A 825 7.85 8.01 25.32
C ASP A 825 6.54 8.33 26.08
N SER A 826 6.14 9.59 26.07
CA SER A 826 4.97 10.13 26.75
C SER A 826 3.92 10.69 25.79
N ALA A 827 4.12 10.57 24.48
CA ALA A 827 3.15 10.97 23.47
C ALA A 827 1.98 9.96 23.34
N GLN A 828 0.74 10.45 23.52
CA GLN A 828 -0.54 9.77 23.21
C GLN A 828 -0.97 8.57 24.10
N ASN A 829 -1.32 8.83 25.37
CA ASN A 829 -2.30 8.06 26.20
C ASN A 829 -2.17 6.52 26.32
N GLN A 830 -1.08 5.90 25.87
CA GLN A 830 -0.68 4.55 26.22
C GLN A 830 0.80 4.58 26.62
N MET A 831 1.15 3.95 27.73
CA MET A 831 2.57 3.74 28.06
C MET A 831 3.15 2.70 27.09
N GLN A 832 3.85 3.17 26.07
CA GLN A 832 4.67 2.31 25.21
C GLN A 832 6.14 2.51 25.57
N ALA A 833 6.76 1.44 26.07
CA ALA A 833 8.21 1.37 26.23
C ALA A 833 8.84 1.17 24.84
N GLN A 834 9.67 2.10 24.40
CA GLN A 834 10.45 1.95 23.18
C GLN A 834 11.74 1.20 23.53
N ASN A 835 11.83 -0.07 23.14
CA ASN A 835 13.01 -0.89 23.41
C ASN A 835 14.14 -0.54 22.42
N PHE A 836 15.39 -0.65 22.85
CA PHE A 836 16.59 -0.48 22.02
C PHE A 836 17.74 -1.33 22.56
N GLY A 837 18.93 -1.22 21.96
CA GLY A 837 20.14 -1.90 22.43
C GLY A 837 20.11 -3.44 22.27
N GLU A 838 21.06 -4.12 22.90
CA GLU A 838 21.18 -5.57 22.85
C GLU A 838 20.66 -6.23 24.13
N PRO A 839 19.60 -7.05 24.07
CA PRO A 839 19.14 -7.79 25.24
C PRO A 839 20.14 -8.88 25.65
N PHE A 840 20.14 -9.25 26.93
CA PHE A 840 21.05 -10.25 27.49
C PHE A 840 20.47 -10.96 28.71
N PHE A 841 21.17 -12.00 29.17
CA PHE A 841 20.84 -12.80 30.34
C PHE A 841 21.71 -12.46 31.56
N MET A 842 21.13 -12.64 32.74
CA MET A 842 21.83 -12.50 34.02
C MET A 842 21.29 -13.50 35.05
N VAL A 843 22.16 -14.12 35.85
CA VAL A 843 21.76 -14.94 37.00
C VAL A 843 21.63 -14.04 38.22
N VAL A 844 20.54 -14.15 38.98
CA VAL A 844 20.34 -13.47 40.28
C VAL A 844 20.13 -14.47 41.42
N HIS A 845 20.72 -14.16 42.58
CA HIS A 845 20.74 -15.04 43.75
C HIS A 845 19.70 -14.64 44.83
N GLU A 846 19.29 -15.58 45.68
CA GLU A 846 18.19 -15.39 46.66
C GLU A 846 18.35 -14.21 47.64
N THR A 847 19.58 -13.79 47.95
CA THR A 847 19.86 -12.66 48.86
C THR A 847 20.34 -11.40 48.14
N GLU A 848 20.42 -11.42 46.81
CA GLU A 848 21.02 -10.35 46.01
C GLU A 848 20.06 -9.16 45.88
N THR A 849 20.54 -7.99 46.32
CA THR A 849 19.78 -6.73 46.23
C THR A 849 19.95 -6.10 44.85
N LEU A 850 19.06 -5.17 44.49
CA LEU A 850 19.20 -4.43 43.24
C LEU A 850 20.53 -3.67 43.18
N ALA A 851 21.08 -3.20 44.30
CA ALA A 851 22.41 -2.56 44.34
C ALA A 851 23.53 -3.51 43.86
N ASP A 852 23.48 -4.78 44.27
CA ASP A 852 24.45 -5.80 43.87
C ASP A 852 24.30 -6.15 42.37
N VAL A 853 23.05 -6.34 41.92
CA VAL A 853 22.71 -6.61 40.51
C VAL A 853 23.13 -5.43 39.61
N LYS A 854 22.90 -4.19 40.05
CA LYS A 854 23.34 -2.95 39.37
C LYS A 854 24.83 -2.97 39.10
N LEU A 855 25.65 -3.26 40.11
CA LEU A 855 27.11 -3.29 40.00
C LEU A 855 27.59 -4.37 39.01
N ARG A 856 26.91 -5.52 38.95
CA ARG A 856 27.17 -6.57 37.95
C ARG A 856 26.75 -6.14 36.54
N ILE A 857 25.60 -5.49 36.36
CA ILE A 857 25.14 -4.95 35.07
C ILE A 857 26.11 -3.88 34.56
N GLN A 858 26.53 -2.96 35.43
CA GLN A 858 27.50 -1.91 35.08
C GLN A 858 28.81 -2.50 34.58
N LYS A 859 29.35 -3.51 35.30
CA LYS A 859 30.57 -4.21 34.93
C LYS A 859 30.42 -5.00 33.62
N LYS A 860 29.26 -5.62 33.38
CA LYS A 860 28.97 -6.39 32.14
C LYS A 860 28.85 -5.48 30.92
N LEU A 861 28.25 -4.30 31.07
CA LEU A 861 28.03 -3.32 30.00
C LEU A 861 29.15 -2.28 29.86
N GLN A 862 30.11 -2.24 30.78
CA GLN A 862 31.25 -1.31 30.81
C GLN A 862 30.84 0.19 30.79
N VAL A 863 29.75 0.52 31.50
CA VAL A 863 29.19 1.89 31.55
C VAL A 863 29.82 2.71 32.68
N ALA A 864 30.19 3.96 32.39
CA ALA A 864 30.77 4.88 33.36
C ALA A 864 29.78 5.27 34.48
N ASP A 865 30.28 5.49 35.70
CA ASP A 865 29.45 5.78 36.89
C ASP A 865 28.48 6.96 36.70
N GLU A 866 28.95 8.03 36.06
CA GLU A 866 28.16 9.24 35.76
C GLU A 866 27.00 9.02 34.78
N GLU A 867 27.08 7.98 33.94
CA GLU A 867 26.02 7.60 33.02
C GLU A 867 25.08 6.57 33.67
N PHE A 868 25.66 5.55 34.30
CA PHE A 868 24.93 4.46 34.93
C PHE A 868 24.06 4.92 36.11
N SER A 869 24.50 5.93 36.87
CA SER A 869 23.71 6.56 37.95
C SER A 869 22.38 7.18 37.48
N LYS A 870 22.23 7.47 36.18
CA LYS A 870 21.00 8.03 35.59
C LYS A 870 19.99 6.95 35.17
N TRP A 871 20.40 5.68 35.16
CA TRP A 871 19.57 4.56 34.68
C TRP A 871 18.57 4.16 35.77
N LYS A 872 17.32 3.89 35.38
CA LYS A 872 16.30 3.35 36.29
C LYS A 872 16.02 1.90 35.93
N PHE A 873 15.73 1.10 36.95
CA PHE A 873 15.60 -0.34 36.85
C PHE A 873 14.17 -0.70 37.18
N ALA A 874 13.49 -1.40 36.27
CA ALA A 874 12.10 -1.76 36.41
C ALA A 874 11.89 -3.26 36.22
N PHE A 875 11.11 -3.87 37.10
CA PHE A 875 10.49 -5.15 36.82
C PHE A 875 9.38 -4.91 35.79
N MET A 876 9.52 -5.52 34.61
CA MET A 876 8.61 -5.35 33.49
C MET A 876 7.66 -6.54 33.42
N SER A 877 6.38 -6.32 33.73
CA SER A 877 5.33 -7.34 33.64
C SER A 877 4.21 -6.90 32.70
N LEU A 878 3.89 -7.70 31.67
CA LEU A 878 2.85 -7.41 30.67
C LEU A 878 2.96 -5.98 30.07
N GLY A 879 4.19 -5.51 29.83
CA GLY A 879 4.48 -4.19 29.28
C GLY A 879 4.42 -3.03 30.28
N ARG A 880 4.11 -3.28 31.56
CA ARG A 880 4.08 -2.27 32.63
C ARG A 880 5.39 -2.28 33.44
N PRO A 881 6.10 -1.14 33.58
CA PRO A 881 7.26 -1.01 34.46
C PRO A 881 6.83 -0.84 35.92
N GLU A 882 7.40 -1.66 36.80
CA GLU A 882 7.39 -1.47 38.25
C GLU A 882 8.83 -1.18 38.71
N TYR A 883 9.12 0.08 39.08
CA TYR A 883 10.49 0.48 39.43
C TYR A 883 10.95 -0.14 40.75
N LEU A 884 12.16 -0.71 40.72
CA LEU A 884 12.79 -1.37 41.86
C LEU A 884 13.65 -0.39 42.66
N GLN A 885 13.67 -0.56 43.98
CA GLN A 885 14.55 0.18 44.89
C GLN A 885 15.87 -0.58 45.12
N ASP A 886 16.93 0.12 45.54
CA ASP A 886 18.26 -0.50 45.74
C ASP A 886 18.27 -1.62 46.79
N SER A 887 17.38 -1.53 47.78
CA SER A 887 17.15 -2.55 48.80
C SER A 887 16.26 -3.73 48.37
N ASP A 888 15.65 -3.69 47.17
CA ASP A 888 14.77 -4.76 46.71
C ASP A 888 15.58 -6.00 46.36
N VAL A 889 15.19 -7.15 46.94
CA VAL A 889 15.77 -8.45 46.60
C VAL A 889 15.21 -8.93 45.26
N VAL A 890 16.00 -8.80 44.19
CA VAL A 890 15.56 -8.97 42.79
C VAL A 890 14.98 -10.36 42.56
N PHE A 891 15.61 -11.40 43.14
CA PHE A 891 15.16 -12.80 43.05
C PHE A 891 13.68 -13.01 43.43
N THR A 892 13.17 -12.26 44.43
CA THR A 892 11.78 -12.41 44.90
C THR A 892 10.75 -12.01 43.85
N ARG A 893 11.08 -11.08 42.94
CA ARG A 893 10.19 -10.60 41.87
C ARG A 893 9.99 -11.67 40.78
N PHE A 894 11.06 -12.38 40.41
CA PHE A 894 11.16 -13.54 39.50
C PHE A 894 10.03 -13.71 38.44
N GLN A 895 9.41 -14.89 38.27
CA GLN A 895 9.34 -16.11 39.11
C GLN A 895 10.39 -17.20 38.74
N ARG A 896 10.18 -18.47 39.13
CA ARG A 896 10.82 -19.66 38.53
C ARG A 896 9.80 -20.38 37.65
N LYS A 897 9.96 -20.30 36.32
CA LYS A 897 9.22 -21.11 35.34
C LYS A 897 10.23 -22.04 34.65
N ASP A 898 10.12 -23.35 34.88
CA ASP A 898 11.00 -24.36 34.26
C ASP A 898 10.58 -24.72 32.80
N VAL A 899 9.84 -23.83 32.11
CA VAL A 899 9.31 -24.09 30.75
C VAL A 899 9.53 -22.89 29.84
N TYR A 900 10.30 -23.12 28.76
CA TYR A 900 10.59 -22.19 27.69
C TYR A 900 9.32 -21.80 26.90
N GLY A 901 8.76 -20.64 27.21
CA GLY A 901 7.62 -20.03 26.52
C GLY A 901 7.69 -18.51 26.66
N ALA A 902 6.84 -17.78 25.91
CA ALA A 902 6.90 -16.32 25.81
C ALA A 902 6.95 -15.65 27.19
N TRP A 903 8.10 -15.03 27.50
CA TRP A 903 8.37 -14.50 28.83
C TRP A 903 7.55 -13.24 29.08
N GLU A 904 6.85 -13.21 30.21
CA GLU A 904 6.02 -12.07 30.64
C GLU A 904 6.79 -11.12 31.57
N GLN A 905 7.96 -11.53 32.07
CA GLN A 905 8.72 -10.94 33.16
C GLN A 905 10.17 -10.66 32.74
N TYR A 906 10.61 -9.42 32.85
CA TYR A 906 11.97 -8.98 32.48
C TYR A 906 12.49 -7.93 33.46
N LEU A 907 13.81 -7.71 33.49
CA LEU A 907 14.42 -6.52 34.07
C LEU A 907 14.64 -5.49 32.95
N GLY A 908 13.86 -4.42 32.97
CA GLY A 908 13.99 -3.30 32.04
C GLY A 908 14.97 -2.26 32.56
N LEU A 909 15.89 -1.82 31.69
CA LEU A 909 16.84 -0.74 31.95
C LEU A 909 16.34 0.53 31.25
N GLU A 910 15.76 1.46 32.01
CA GLU A 910 15.30 2.74 31.47
C GLU A 910 16.48 3.73 31.39
N HIS A 911 16.86 4.10 30.17
CA HIS A 911 17.82 5.16 29.90
C HIS A 911 17.65 5.75 28.49
N SER A 912 18.44 6.76 28.15
CA SER A 912 18.53 7.30 26.79
C SER A 912 19.42 6.42 25.92
N ASP A 913 19.03 6.24 24.65
CA ASP A 913 19.88 5.60 23.65
C ASP A 913 21.02 6.55 23.24
N ASN A 914 22.15 6.42 23.93
CA ASN A 914 23.36 7.18 23.69
C ASN A 914 24.30 6.50 22.67
N ALA A 915 23.93 5.33 22.13
CA ALA A 915 24.74 4.66 21.14
C ALA A 915 24.81 5.51 19.86
N PRO A 916 26.00 5.71 19.26
CA PRO A 916 26.07 6.29 17.92
C PRO A 916 25.29 5.35 16.99
N LYS A 917 24.27 5.88 16.30
CA LYS A 917 23.42 5.12 15.37
C LYS A 917 24.27 4.51 14.25
N ARG A 918 24.86 3.33 14.51
CA ARG A 918 25.34 2.42 13.46
C ARG A 918 24.14 2.20 12.55
N ALA A 919 24.34 2.40 11.25
CA ALA A 919 23.29 2.19 10.28
C ALA A 919 22.87 0.72 10.33
N TYR A 920 21.76 0.41 11.02
CA TYR A 920 21.10 -0.88 10.88
C TYR A 920 20.83 -1.06 9.40
N ALA A 921 21.50 -2.04 8.79
CA ALA A 921 21.40 -2.28 7.37
C ALA A 921 19.94 -2.56 7.02
N VAL A 922 19.36 -1.68 6.19
CA VAL A 922 18.01 -1.84 5.64
C VAL A 922 17.99 -3.15 4.84
N ASN A 923 17.51 -4.21 5.47
CA ASN A 923 17.41 -5.57 4.92
C ASN A 923 16.27 -6.35 5.60
N GLN A 924 15.10 -5.71 5.70
CA GLN A 924 13.84 -6.43 5.58
C GLN A 924 13.42 -6.41 4.11
N ASN A 925 12.88 -7.53 3.61
CA ASN A 925 12.67 -7.78 2.19
C ASN A 925 11.59 -6.89 1.54
N ARG A 926 11.96 -5.66 1.17
CA ARG A 926 11.39 -4.94 0.02
C ARG A 926 12.49 -4.71 -1.00
N HIS A 927 12.42 -5.41 -2.14
CA HIS A 927 13.29 -5.16 -3.30
C HIS A 927 12.86 -3.88 -4.06
N THR A 928 12.80 -2.75 -3.35
CA THR A 928 12.72 -1.42 -3.98
C THR A 928 14.13 -0.97 -4.35
N TYR A 929 14.51 -1.24 -5.59
CA TYR A 929 15.78 -0.81 -6.19
C TYR A 929 15.83 0.71 -6.43
N GLU A 930 15.75 1.53 -5.38
CA GLU A 930 16.17 2.93 -5.45
C GLU A 930 17.67 3.02 -5.14
N LYS A 931 18.49 3.13 -6.19
CA LYS A 931 19.91 3.42 -6.03
C LYS A 931 20.07 4.87 -5.52
N PRO A 932 20.88 5.13 -4.48
CA PRO A 932 21.12 6.49 -4.01
C PRO A 932 21.78 7.33 -5.11
N VAL A 933 21.29 8.55 -5.30
CA VAL A 933 21.86 9.51 -6.26
C VAL A 933 23.23 9.96 -5.77
N LYS A 934 24.27 9.60 -6.53
CA LYS A 934 25.65 10.04 -6.28
C LYS A 934 25.85 11.41 -6.91
N ILE A 935 25.86 12.47 -6.10
CA ILE A 935 26.35 13.79 -6.52
C ILE A 935 27.89 13.71 -6.51
N TYR A 936 28.51 14.02 -7.64
CA TYR A 936 29.95 14.24 -7.73
C TYR A 936 30.24 15.71 -7.37
N ASN A 937 31.34 15.95 -6.64
CA ASN A 937 31.94 17.29 -6.50
C ASN A 937 32.65 17.70 -7.79
#